data_AF-U5W4V7-F1
#
_entry.id   AF-U5W4V7-F1
#
_cell.length_a   1.000
_cell.length_b   1.000
_cell.length_c   1.000
_cell.angle_alpha   90.00
_cell.angle_beta   90.00
_cell.angle_gamma   90.00
#
_symmetry.space_group_name_H-M   'P 1'
#
loop_
_entity.id
_entity.type
_entity.pdbx_description
1 polymer ?
#
loop_
_entity_poly.entity_id
_entity_poly.type
_entity_poly.pdbx_seq_one_letter_code
_entity_poly.pdbx_strand_id
1 'polypeptide(L)'
;MHLRYRFRIYPDAAQRLALARAFGCARVVFNDGLRMRRQAWEQGLPFVTNSELSKQVITVAKKTPERAWLSEVSTAVLQQALGDLNEAYRNFFGSVSGKHKGQKMAPPRFRSRKDSRQAIRFTKNTRFKILDNGRLRLLKVGDVAVRWSRSLPSEPTSVTIIRDAAGRYFASFVVQTAGNDILPPLATEVGIDLGLTHFAVLSDGTKITAPKFLRRAARKLRRLQQSLARKQPGSANRKKAVVKVARAHARVADSRRDWQHKLSTTIIRDNQAVYVEDLCVAGIGRTRLAKSVHDAGWANFTTMLEYKAARHGRTFAKIDRFFPSTRQCSACGLVGEKIPLSTRTWNCVCGTSHDRDINAALNILAAGRADRLNGRGASVSPVSVPAARGEAEIRSGAVQIVRRAGNPRPSGGENVKPSITTFEQHGDTSQLESHPVRKAGDDAHAGQQAVGNRSGQADDRWMDATPLPLSLLDLAPIAPGHDVRESFQASVELARAAERSGYRRVWFAEHHNMASIASSATSVLIGYIAAHTDTIRLGAGGIMLPNHSPLVIAEQFGTLATLFPGRIDLGLGRAPGSDQNTMLALRRNPMSADTFPQDVQELLGYLSGKTLVPGVQAVPRAPEIVPLYILGSSLFGAQLAAQLGLPYAFASHFAPTHLHQAVEVYRETFQPSAQLEHPYVIAGANVFAADDHDVAEQQMKVAYRARTRAMISRGSVGQNFTDAEIDAFLASPNGRQLAAMTKYTATGTPGEVRAYLEDFAASCGADELIVAHYANDVADRVRSVELTGQAMIKAGTPAS
;
A
#
# COMPACT_ATOMS: atom_id res chain seq x y z
N MET A 1 -16.96 -6.89 -19.76
CA MET A 1 -15.55 -6.44 -19.55
C MET A 1 -15.05 -5.65 -20.77
N HIS A 2 -14.02 -4.80 -20.64
CA HIS A 2 -13.31 -4.19 -21.77
C HIS A 2 -12.00 -4.92 -22.08
N LEU A 3 -11.82 -5.40 -23.31
CA LEU A 3 -10.62 -6.14 -23.74
C LEU A 3 -9.88 -5.46 -24.91
N ARG A 4 -8.56 -5.73 -25.01
CA ARG A 4 -7.70 -5.23 -26.09
C ARG A 4 -7.33 -6.32 -27.10
N TYR A 5 -7.86 -6.22 -28.31
CA TYR A 5 -7.56 -7.13 -29.42
C TYR A 5 -6.52 -6.50 -30.35
N ARG A 6 -5.32 -7.11 -30.42
CA ARG A 6 -4.20 -6.63 -31.24
C ARG A 6 -4.02 -7.48 -32.50
N PHE A 7 -3.81 -6.81 -33.63
CA PHE A 7 -3.56 -7.42 -34.93
C PHE A 7 -2.34 -6.79 -35.61
N ARG A 8 -1.68 -7.57 -36.47
CA ARG A 8 -0.66 -7.08 -37.41
C ARG A 8 -1.35 -6.24 -38.50
N ILE A 9 -0.84 -5.05 -38.79
CA ILE A 9 -1.26 -4.26 -39.96
C ILE A 9 -0.05 -3.98 -40.88
N TYR A 10 -0.33 -3.75 -42.15
CA TYR A 10 0.66 -3.65 -43.23
C TYR A 10 0.41 -2.40 -44.09
N PRO A 11 0.76 -1.19 -43.59
CA PRO A 11 0.63 0.04 -44.37
C PRO A 11 1.68 0.13 -45.49
N ASP A 12 1.24 0.61 -46.66
CA ASP A 12 2.07 0.88 -47.84
C ASP A 12 3.01 2.10 -47.65
N ALA A 13 3.67 2.56 -48.71
CA ALA A 13 4.58 3.72 -48.65
C ALA A 13 3.89 5.03 -48.23
N ALA A 14 2.76 5.38 -48.84
CA ALA A 14 2.01 6.60 -48.55
C ALA A 14 1.36 6.53 -47.16
N GLN A 15 0.75 5.39 -46.81
CA GLN A 15 0.17 5.15 -45.49
C GLN A 15 1.23 5.22 -44.37
N ARG A 16 2.46 4.73 -44.60
CA ARG A 16 3.57 4.88 -43.64
C ARG A 16 4.01 6.34 -43.48
N LEU A 17 3.98 7.14 -44.54
CA LEU A 17 4.28 8.58 -44.47
C LEU A 17 3.18 9.34 -43.71
N ALA A 18 1.91 9.11 -44.03
CA ALA A 18 0.77 9.70 -43.33
C ALA A 18 0.75 9.36 -41.83
N LEU A 19 1.00 8.09 -41.47
CA LEU A 19 1.16 7.68 -40.08
C LEU A 19 2.37 8.35 -39.40
N ALA A 20 3.49 8.52 -40.11
CA ALA A 20 4.67 9.23 -39.57
C ALA A 20 4.37 10.72 -39.30
N ARG A 21 3.62 11.40 -40.18
CA ARG A 21 3.12 12.77 -39.94
C ARG A 21 2.19 12.80 -38.73
N ALA A 22 1.23 11.89 -38.65
CA ALA A 22 0.30 11.80 -37.51
C ALA A 22 0.98 11.54 -36.15
N PHE A 23 1.96 10.62 -36.08
CA PHE A 23 2.79 10.44 -34.88
C PHE A 23 3.58 11.72 -34.54
N GLY A 24 4.08 12.44 -35.55
CA GLY A 24 4.79 13.71 -35.38
C GLY A 24 3.92 14.82 -34.78
N CYS A 25 2.73 15.02 -35.34
CA CYS A 25 1.77 16.04 -34.90
C CYS A 25 1.27 15.76 -33.47
N ALA A 26 0.82 14.52 -33.19
CA ALA A 26 0.36 14.13 -31.86
C ALA A 26 1.45 14.28 -30.79
N ARG A 27 2.72 14.05 -31.15
CA ARG A 27 3.87 14.28 -30.26
C ARG A 27 4.10 15.76 -29.97
N VAL A 28 3.94 16.64 -30.96
CA VAL A 28 4.11 18.09 -30.78
C VAL A 28 2.97 18.67 -29.95
N VAL A 29 1.71 18.35 -30.27
CA VAL A 29 0.53 18.83 -29.49
C VAL A 29 0.58 18.36 -28.03
N PHE A 30 0.97 17.11 -27.76
CA PHE A 30 1.20 16.63 -26.38
C PHE A 30 2.31 17.42 -25.67
N ASN A 31 3.41 17.71 -26.35
CA ASN A 31 4.54 18.42 -25.76
C ASN A 31 4.25 19.91 -25.55
N ASP A 32 3.55 20.55 -26.47
CA ASP A 32 3.20 21.97 -26.37
C ASP A 32 2.17 22.19 -25.25
N GLY A 33 1.16 21.31 -25.11
CA GLY A 33 0.23 21.35 -23.99
C GLY A 33 0.87 21.00 -22.63
N LEU A 34 1.90 20.13 -22.61
CA LEU A 34 2.71 19.87 -21.42
C LEU A 34 3.59 21.07 -21.05
N ARG A 35 4.12 21.81 -22.03
CA ARG A 35 4.91 23.03 -21.78
C ARG A 35 4.02 24.11 -21.17
N MET A 36 2.86 24.38 -21.77
CA MET A 36 1.93 25.40 -21.29
C MET A 36 1.47 25.14 -19.84
N ARG A 37 1.21 23.88 -19.46
CA ARG A 37 0.89 23.52 -18.06
C ARG A 37 2.06 23.63 -17.09
N ARG A 38 3.29 23.43 -17.55
CA ARG A 38 4.50 23.64 -16.74
C ARG A 38 4.74 25.13 -16.51
N GLN A 39 4.69 25.93 -17.58
CA GLN A 39 4.87 27.38 -17.51
C GLN A 39 3.83 28.04 -16.60
N ALA A 40 2.55 27.65 -16.71
CA ALA A 40 1.52 28.16 -15.79
C ALA A 40 1.83 27.84 -14.33
N TRP A 41 2.26 26.61 -14.01
CA TRP A 41 2.65 26.22 -12.64
C TRP A 41 3.94 26.92 -12.16
N GLU A 42 4.94 27.05 -13.04
CA GLU A 42 6.19 27.81 -12.81
C GLU A 42 5.93 29.31 -12.58
N GLN A 43 4.78 29.83 -13.02
CA GLN A 43 4.31 31.22 -12.85
C GLN A 43 3.24 31.38 -11.76
N GLY A 44 2.90 30.34 -11.01
CA GLY A 44 1.84 30.39 -9.98
C GLY A 44 0.40 30.53 -10.52
N LEU A 45 0.20 30.38 -11.83
CA LEU A 45 -1.09 30.57 -12.49
C LEU A 45 -2.02 29.33 -12.38
N PRO A 46 -3.36 29.52 -12.48
CA PRO A 46 -4.33 28.42 -12.44
C PRO A 46 -4.08 27.31 -13.47
N PHE A 47 -4.46 26.08 -13.12
CA PHE A 47 -4.21 24.88 -13.93
C PHE A 47 -4.94 24.94 -15.29
N VAL A 48 -4.16 25.03 -16.39
CA VAL A 48 -4.68 25.20 -17.75
C VAL A 48 -5.63 24.05 -18.14
N THR A 49 -6.89 24.37 -18.41
CA THR A 49 -7.96 23.40 -18.70
C THR A 49 -7.74 22.67 -20.03
N ASN A 50 -8.39 21.52 -20.21
CA ASN A 50 -8.31 20.77 -21.48
C ASN A 50 -8.96 21.53 -22.66
N SER A 51 -9.94 22.40 -22.38
CA SER A 51 -10.56 23.26 -23.39
C SER A 51 -9.56 24.31 -23.88
N GLU A 52 -8.91 25.03 -22.96
CA GLU A 52 -7.93 26.06 -23.33
C GLU A 52 -6.69 25.46 -24.02
N LEU A 53 -6.21 24.28 -23.58
CA LEU A 53 -5.17 23.55 -24.33
C LEU A 53 -5.63 23.22 -25.76
N SER A 54 -6.87 22.76 -25.97
CA SER A 54 -7.37 22.45 -27.31
C SER A 54 -7.55 23.71 -28.17
N LYS A 55 -7.92 24.84 -27.57
CA LYS A 55 -8.02 26.13 -28.25
C LYS A 55 -6.63 26.60 -28.68
N GLN A 56 -5.66 26.67 -27.76
CA GLN A 56 -4.33 27.21 -28.05
C GLN A 56 -3.49 26.28 -28.93
N VAL A 57 -3.14 25.08 -28.44
CA VAL A 57 -2.16 24.20 -29.11
C VAL A 57 -2.74 23.34 -30.25
N ILE A 58 -4.01 23.56 -30.63
CA ILE A 58 -4.63 22.99 -31.83
C ILE A 58 -5.33 24.06 -32.67
N THR A 59 -6.36 24.74 -32.16
CA THR A 59 -7.22 25.61 -32.99
C THR A 59 -6.52 26.90 -33.42
N VAL A 60 -5.83 27.59 -32.51
CA VAL A 60 -5.03 28.79 -32.80
C VAL A 60 -3.76 28.39 -33.53
N ALA A 61 -3.02 27.39 -33.00
CA ALA A 61 -1.78 26.90 -33.63
C ALA A 61 -1.95 26.52 -35.11
N LYS A 62 -3.08 25.90 -35.51
CA LYS A 62 -3.34 25.56 -36.92
C LYS A 62 -3.41 26.76 -37.88
N LYS A 63 -3.55 28.00 -37.37
CA LYS A 63 -3.58 29.23 -38.16
C LYS A 63 -2.21 29.91 -38.31
N THR A 64 -1.19 29.51 -37.54
CA THR A 64 0.14 30.15 -37.63
C THR A 64 1.04 29.43 -38.65
N PRO A 65 1.94 30.13 -39.38
CA PRO A 65 2.80 29.51 -40.39
C PRO A 65 3.65 28.34 -39.86
N GLU A 66 4.15 28.45 -38.62
CA GLU A 66 5.05 27.49 -37.96
C GLU A 66 4.33 26.20 -37.50
N ARG A 67 2.99 26.18 -37.59
CA ARG A 67 2.12 25.11 -37.09
C ARG A 67 0.97 24.73 -38.04
N ALA A 68 0.81 25.39 -39.18
CA ALA A 68 -0.21 25.09 -40.21
C ALA A 68 -0.24 23.62 -40.64
N TRP A 69 0.91 22.94 -40.68
CA TRP A 69 1.05 21.50 -40.99
C TRP A 69 0.29 20.56 -40.02
N LEU A 70 -0.15 21.04 -38.85
CA LEU A 70 -1.11 20.33 -38.00
C LEU A 70 -2.47 20.09 -38.68
N SER A 71 -2.80 20.82 -39.75
CA SER A 71 -4.02 20.65 -40.55
C SER A 71 -3.95 19.51 -41.57
N GLU A 72 -2.76 18.95 -41.85
CA GLU A 72 -2.62 17.78 -42.72
C GLU A 72 -3.26 16.52 -42.11
N VAL A 73 -3.33 16.43 -40.78
CA VAL A 73 -3.76 15.24 -40.04
C VAL A 73 -5.13 15.43 -39.38
N SER A 74 -5.79 14.32 -39.06
CA SER A 74 -7.07 14.34 -38.34
C SER A 74 -6.98 15.13 -37.02
N THR A 75 -7.77 16.19 -36.89
CA THR A 75 -7.85 17.02 -35.66
C THR A 75 -8.12 16.17 -34.42
N ALA A 76 -8.91 15.11 -34.54
CA ALA A 76 -9.23 14.24 -33.41
C ALA A 76 -8.05 13.39 -32.91
N VAL A 77 -7.03 13.13 -33.76
CA VAL A 77 -5.75 12.53 -33.32
C VAL A 77 -4.95 13.51 -32.46
N LEU A 78 -5.10 14.82 -32.70
CA LEU A 78 -4.48 15.89 -31.90
C LEU A 78 -5.22 16.07 -30.57
N GLN A 79 -6.55 16.12 -30.60
CA GLN A 79 -7.39 16.17 -29.39
C GLN A 79 -7.15 14.94 -28.49
N GLN A 80 -7.03 13.75 -29.08
CA GLN A 80 -6.69 12.54 -28.33
C GLN A 80 -5.25 12.53 -27.79
N ALA A 81 -4.32 13.32 -28.35
CA ALA A 81 -3.01 13.53 -27.75
C ALA A 81 -3.10 14.39 -26.48
N LEU A 82 -3.97 15.41 -26.44
CA LEU A 82 -4.31 16.12 -25.20
C LEU A 82 -5.11 15.23 -24.23
N GLY A 83 -5.96 14.35 -24.75
CA GLY A 83 -6.65 13.32 -23.96
C GLY A 83 -5.68 12.36 -23.26
N ASP A 84 -4.64 11.89 -23.96
CA ASP A 84 -3.54 11.11 -23.37
C ASP A 84 -2.75 11.92 -22.31
N LEU A 85 -2.55 13.23 -22.52
CA LEU A 85 -1.89 14.12 -21.56
C LEU A 85 -2.73 14.29 -20.29
N ASN A 86 -4.04 14.44 -20.44
CA ASN A 86 -4.99 14.50 -19.33
C ASN A 86 -5.13 13.15 -18.60
N GLU A 87 -5.05 12.02 -19.31
CA GLU A 87 -4.92 10.68 -18.71
C GLU A 87 -3.63 10.60 -17.88
N ALA A 88 -2.49 11.08 -18.40
CA ALA A 88 -1.22 11.09 -17.68
C ALA A 88 -1.23 12.00 -16.44
N TYR A 89 -1.82 13.20 -16.51
CA TYR A 89 -1.96 14.09 -15.35
C TYR A 89 -2.92 13.53 -14.29
N ARG A 90 -4.09 12.97 -14.68
CA ARG A 90 -5.02 12.34 -13.73
C ARG A 90 -4.38 11.13 -13.03
N ASN A 91 -3.59 10.34 -13.73
CA ASN A 91 -2.89 9.20 -13.13
C ASN A 91 -1.72 9.65 -12.24
N PHE A 92 -1.02 10.73 -12.59
CA PHE A 92 -0.03 11.39 -11.74
C PHE A 92 -0.66 11.87 -10.43
N PHE A 93 -1.60 12.82 -10.50
CA PHE A 93 -2.29 13.37 -9.32
C PHE A 93 -3.02 12.27 -8.53
N GLY A 94 -3.62 11.29 -9.20
CA GLY A 94 -4.24 10.13 -8.56
C GLY A 94 -3.26 9.20 -7.83
N SER A 95 -1.99 9.16 -8.24
CA SER A 95 -0.93 8.41 -7.54
C SER A 95 -0.20 9.23 -6.48
N VAL A 96 -0.33 10.56 -6.50
CA VAL A 96 0.12 11.46 -5.42
C VAL A 96 -0.91 11.47 -4.29
N SER A 97 -2.20 11.60 -4.62
CA SER A 97 -3.33 11.63 -3.68
C SER A 97 -3.88 10.24 -3.28
N GLY A 98 -3.06 9.19 -3.30
CA GLY A 98 -3.42 7.81 -2.88
C GLY A 98 -4.47 7.06 -3.73
N LYS A 99 -5.29 7.75 -4.53
CA LYS A 99 -6.41 7.21 -5.34
C LYS A 99 -6.03 6.11 -6.34
N HIS A 100 -4.74 5.93 -6.65
CA HIS A 100 -4.20 4.79 -7.41
C HIS A 100 -3.29 3.94 -6.53
N LYS A 101 -3.76 2.76 -6.11
CA LYS A 101 -2.92 1.75 -5.43
C LYS A 101 -1.73 1.35 -6.31
N GLY A 102 -0.52 1.33 -5.75
CA GLY A 102 0.70 0.85 -6.43
C GLY A 102 1.81 1.90 -6.52
N GLN A 103 2.73 1.72 -7.48
CA GLN A 103 3.91 2.58 -7.62
C GLN A 103 3.52 4.03 -7.98
N LYS A 104 3.88 5.00 -7.11
CA LYS A 104 3.77 6.45 -7.37
C LYS A 104 4.27 6.78 -8.78
N MET A 105 3.43 7.43 -9.60
CA MET A 105 3.78 7.76 -10.98
C MET A 105 4.58 9.06 -11.03
N ALA A 106 5.57 9.13 -11.93
CA ALA A 106 6.28 10.37 -12.19
C ALA A 106 5.38 11.36 -12.97
N PRO A 107 5.56 12.68 -12.81
CA PRO A 107 4.81 13.68 -13.57
C PRO A 107 5.03 13.54 -15.08
N PRO A 108 4.08 13.97 -15.93
CA PRO A 108 4.19 13.79 -17.38
C PRO A 108 5.50 14.36 -17.98
N ARG A 109 6.14 13.53 -18.82
CA ARG A 109 7.42 13.83 -19.49
C ARG A 109 7.21 14.07 -20.99
N PHE A 110 8.01 14.97 -21.56
CA PHE A 110 7.99 15.26 -23.00
C PHE A 110 8.30 14.02 -23.85
N ARG A 111 7.51 13.79 -24.90
CA ARG A 111 7.66 12.71 -25.88
C ARG A 111 8.75 13.04 -26.91
N SER A 112 9.70 12.14 -27.15
CA SER A 112 10.86 12.38 -28.00
C SER A 112 10.66 11.96 -29.45
N ARG A 113 11.27 12.66 -30.41
CA ARG A 113 11.37 12.18 -31.81
C ARG A 113 12.24 10.92 -31.91
N LYS A 114 13.08 10.66 -30.89
CA LYS A 114 13.96 9.50 -30.78
C LYS A 114 13.26 8.27 -30.16
N ASP A 115 11.99 8.38 -29.73
CA ASP A 115 11.24 7.28 -29.11
C ASP A 115 11.04 6.12 -30.08
N SER A 116 11.46 4.92 -29.66
CA SER A 116 11.46 3.72 -30.50
C SER A 116 10.07 3.09 -30.70
N ARG A 117 9.08 3.49 -29.90
CA ARG A 117 7.67 3.09 -30.01
C ARG A 117 6.81 4.34 -30.19
N GLN A 118 5.98 4.35 -31.23
CA GLN A 118 5.07 5.45 -31.54
C GLN A 118 3.62 4.95 -31.52
N ALA A 119 2.68 5.77 -31.06
CA ALA A 119 1.26 5.41 -30.99
C ALA A 119 0.34 6.63 -31.21
N ILE A 120 -0.80 6.40 -31.84
CA ILE A 120 -1.95 7.31 -31.94
C ILE A 120 -3.23 6.49 -31.73
N ARG A 121 -4.25 7.11 -31.14
CA ARG A 121 -5.56 6.48 -30.84
C ARG A 121 -6.66 7.18 -31.64
N PHE A 122 -7.50 6.39 -32.28
CA PHE A 122 -8.72 6.78 -32.98
C PHE A 122 -9.90 6.24 -32.16
N THR A 123 -10.96 7.03 -31.97
CA THR A 123 -12.20 6.62 -31.27
C THR A 123 -13.36 6.60 -32.27
N LYS A 124 -14.54 6.06 -31.91
CA LYS A 124 -15.70 6.06 -32.81
C LYS A 124 -16.00 7.44 -33.43
N ASN A 125 -15.93 8.50 -32.63
CA ASN A 125 -16.13 9.89 -33.08
C ASN A 125 -15.11 10.35 -34.13
N THR A 126 -13.94 9.70 -34.24
CA THR A 126 -12.92 10.02 -35.24
C THR A 126 -13.11 9.26 -36.57
N ARG A 127 -14.27 8.61 -36.76
CA ARG A 127 -14.70 7.92 -37.99
C ARG A 127 -13.66 6.92 -38.54
N PHE A 128 -13.03 6.12 -37.68
CA PHE A 128 -12.39 4.88 -38.17
C PHE A 128 -13.48 3.85 -38.49
N LYS A 129 -13.30 3.05 -39.55
CA LYS A 129 -14.26 2.00 -39.92
C LYS A 129 -13.51 0.72 -40.32
N ILE A 130 -14.02 -0.44 -39.88
CA ILE A 130 -13.65 -1.73 -40.47
C ILE A 130 -14.54 -1.90 -41.70
N LEU A 131 -13.92 -2.03 -42.87
CA LEU A 131 -14.63 -2.18 -44.15
C LEU A 131 -14.98 -3.64 -44.41
N ASP A 132 -15.95 -3.87 -45.30
CA ASP A 132 -16.48 -5.19 -45.62
C ASP A 132 -15.43 -6.10 -46.30
N ASN A 133 -14.39 -5.50 -46.90
CA ASN A 133 -13.20 -6.17 -47.42
C ASN A 133 -12.10 -6.44 -46.35
N GLY A 134 -12.43 -6.25 -45.06
CA GLY A 134 -11.52 -6.46 -43.93
C GLY A 134 -10.44 -5.40 -43.73
N ARG A 135 -10.37 -4.33 -44.53
CA ARG A 135 -9.42 -3.22 -44.31
C ARG A 135 -9.87 -2.29 -43.19
N LEU A 136 -8.92 -1.63 -42.54
CA LEU A 136 -9.16 -0.59 -41.54
C LEU A 136 -9.01 0.79 -42.18
N ARG A 137 -10.14 1.48 -42.39
CA ARG A 137 -10.20 2.86 -42.85
C ARG A 137 -9.83 3.81 -41.71
N LEU A 138 -8.82 4.65 -41.95
CA LEU A 138 -8.33 5.67 -41.02
C LEU A 138 -8.35 7.06 -41.66
N LEU A 139 -8.99 8.03 -41.01
CA LEU A 139 -9.12 9.39 -41.52
C LEU A 139 -7.75 10.06 -41.74
N LYS A 140 -7.54 10.67 -42.93
CA LYS A 140 -6.26 11.23 -43.42
C LYS A 140 -5.10 10.21 -43.53
N VAL A 141 -5.38 8.90 -43.51
CA VAL A 141 -4.37 7.83 -43.72
C VAL A 141 -4.81 6.84 -44.80
N GLY A 142 -6.10 6.54 -44.94
CA GLY A 142 -6.65 5.61 -45.95
C GLY A 142 -6.91 4.20 -45.40
N ASP A 143 -7.02 3.24 -46.31
CA ASP A 143 -7.53 1.89 -46.02
C ASP A 143 -6.38 0.88 -45.83
N VAL A 144 -5.99 0.68 -44.57
CA VAL A 144 -4.83 -0.13 -44.18
C VAL A 144 -5.19 -1.61 -44.13
N ALA A 145 -4.33 -2.46 -44.71
CA ALA A 145 -4.48 -3.91 -44.65
C ALA A 145 -4.25 -4.46 -43.23
N VAL A 146 -5.24 -5.22 -42.71
CA VAL A 146 -5.20 -5.88 -41.40
C VAL A 146 -5.08 -7.39 -41.59
N ARG A 147 -4.14 -8.02 -40.89
CA ARG A 147 -4.08 -9.50 -40.80
C ARG A 147 -4.91 -9.96 -39.60
N TRP A 148 -6.17 -10.27 -39.86
CA TRP A 148 -7.08 -10.90 -38.92
C TRP A 148 -6.59 -12.32 -38.54
N SER A 149 -7.03 -12.80 -37.37
CA SER A 149 -6.60 -14.07 -36.75
C SER A 149 -7.57 -14.55 -35.64
N ARG A 150 -8.79 -14.00 -35.72
CA ARG A 150 -9.98 -14.11 -34.86
C ARG A 150 -10.87 -12.92 -35.24
N SER A 151 -12.18 -13.08 -35.12
CA SER A 151 -13.13 -11.97 -35.17
C SER A 151 -12.92 -11.00 -33.99
N LEU A 152 -13.55 -9.83 -34.07
CA LEU A 152 -13.83 -9.02 -32.88
C LEU A 152 -15.16 -9.52 -32.28
N PRO A 153 -15.28 -9.64 -30.95
CA PRO A 153 -16.51 -10.10 -30.29
C PRO A 153 -17.63 -9.04 -30.29
N SER A 154 -17.31 -7.79 -30.59
CA SER A 154 -18.22 -6.66 -30.68
C SER A 154 -17.58 -5.52 -31.48
N GLU A 155 -18.36 -4.51 -31.85
CA GLU A 155 -17.83 -3.33 -32.53
C GLU A 155 -16.88 -2.53 -31.61
N PRO A 156 -15.66 -2.20 -32.04
CA PRO A 156 -14.68 -1.55 -31.17
C PRO A 156 -15.00 -0.08 -30.87
N THR A 157 -14.78 0.33 -29.62
CA THR A 157 -14.95 1.73 -29.17
C THR A 157 -13.80 2.63 -29.60
N SER A 158 -12.61 2.05 -29.76
CA SER A 158 -11.41 2.74 -30.24
C SER A 158 -10.40 1.78 -30.88
N VAL A 159 -9.52 2.31 -31.73
CA VAL A 159 -8.34 1.61 -32.26
C VAL A 159 -7.08 2.43 -32.02
N THR A 160 -6.07 1.81 -31.40
CA THR A 160 -4.74 2.40 -31.23
C THR A 160 -3.81 1.85 -32.30
N ILE A 161 -3.27 2.72 -33.16
CA ILE A 161 -2.26 2.36 -34.15
C ILE A 161 -0.89 2.51 -33.50
N ILE A 162 -0.10 1.43 -33.49
CA ILE A 162 1.17 1.33 -32.77
C ILE A 162 2.28 0.91 -33.75
N ARG A 163 3.37 1.69 -33.81
CA ARG A 163 4.63 1.27 -34.42
C ARG A 163 5.61 0.87 -33.32
N ASP A 164 6.17 -0.34 -33.39
CA ASP A 164 7.17 -0.82 -32.44
C ASP A 164 8.63 -0.57 -32.91
N ALA A 165 9.58 -0.81 -32.00
CA ALA A 165 11.01 -0.62 -32.22
C ALA A 165 11.61 -1.53 -33.32
N ALA A 166 10.95 -2.64 -33.65
CA ALA A 166 11.32 -3.53 -34.75
C ALA A 166 10.82 -3.00 -36.13
N GLY A 167 10.07 -1.89 -36.12
CA GLY A 167 9.48 -1.24 -37.29
C GLY A 167 8.08 -1.78 -37.65
N ARG A 168 7.43 -2.53 -36.76
CA ARG A 168 6.20 -3.28 -37.06
C ARG A 168 4.96 -2.48 -36.62
N TYR A 169 3.97 -2.38 -37.52
CA TYR A 169 2.72 -1.64 -37.29
C TYR A 169 1.59 -2.55 -36.81
N PHE A 170 0.84 -2.14 -35.79
CA PHE A 170 -0.28 -2.90 -35.22
C PHE A 170 -1.51 -2.02 -35.03
N ALA A 171 -2.69 -2.61 -35.19
CA ALA A 171 -3.93 -2.07 -34.68
C ALA A 171 -4.26 -2.76 -33.34
N SER A 172 -4.56 -2.00 -32.30
CA SER A 172 -5.04 -2.49 -31.01
C SER A 172 -6.43 -1.91 -30.75
N PHE A 173 -7.45 -2.71 -31.02
CA PHE A 173 -8.85 -2.37 -30.80
C PHE A 173 -9.21 -2.53 -29.31
N VAL A 174 -10.05 -1.65 -28.79
CA VAL A 174 -10.76 -1.84 -27.52
C VAL A 174 -12.18 -2.28 -27.84
N VAL A 175 -12.60 -3.43 -27.30
CA VAL A 175 -13.93 -4.03 -27.49
C VAL A 175 -14.59 -4.29 -26.14
N GLN A 176 -15.92 -4.24 -26.09
CA GLN A 176 -16.71 -4.57 -24.90
C GLN A 176 -17.23 -6.00 -25.06
N THR A 177 -16.85 -6.91 -24.15
CA THR A 177 -17.40 -8.27 -24.10
C THR A 177 -18.53 -8.36 -23.10
N ALA A 178 -19.64 -8.97 -23.49
CA ALA A 178 -20.86 -9.10 -22.69
C ALA A 178 -20.76 -10.14 -21.57
N GLY A 179 -19.76 -11.02 -21.60
CA GLY A 179 -19.55 -12.10 -20.61
C GLY A 179 -19.80 -13.50 -21.15
N ASN A 180 -20.38 -13.62 -22.34
CA ASN A 180 -20.85 -14.85 -23.01
C ASN A 180 -19.74 -15.87 -23.40
N ASP A 181 -18.53 -15.76 -22.84
CA ASP A 181 -17.41 -16.70 -23.00
C ASP A 181 -17.29 -17.68 -21.81
N ILE A 182 -18.29 -17.74 -20.92
CA ILE A 182 -18.33 -18.64 -19.75
C ILE A 182 -18.15 -20.10 -20.18
N LEU A 183 -17.30 -20.84 -19.48
CA LEU A 183 -17.09 -22.28 -19.70
C LEU A 183 -17.99 -23.10 -18.76
N PRO A 184 -18.37 -24.34 -19.13
CA PRO A 184 -19.07 -25.26 -18.24
C PRO A 184 -18.32 -25.45 -16.91
N PRO A 185 -19.04 -25.60 -15.78
CA PRO A 185 -18.41 -25.73 -14.46
C PRO A 185 -17.54 -26.99 -14.39
N LEU A 186 -16.48 -26.93 -13.58
CA LEU A 186 -15.62 -28.07 -13.25
C LEU A 186 -15.51 -28.25 -11.74
N ALA A 187 -15.13 -29.45 -11.30
CA ALA A 187 -14.79 -29.75 -9.90
C ALA A 187 -13.30 -29.47 -9.58
N THR A 188 -12.45 -29.35 -10.61
CA THR A 188 -11.00 -29.13 -10.47
C THR A 188 -10.67 -27.70 -10.02
N GLU A 189 -9.70 -27.57 -9.13
CA GLU A 189 -9.13 -26.30 -8.68
C GLU A 189 -7.63 -26.46 -8.46
N VAL A 190 -6.85 -25.40 -8.69
CA VAL A 190 -5.38 -25.48 -8.63
C VAL A 190 -4.75 -24.31 -7.88
N GLY A 191 -3.79 -24.62 -7.01
CA GLY A 191 -2.84 -23.67 -6.42
C GLY A 191 -1.52 -23.65 -7.21
N ILE A 192 -0.89 -22.49 -7.30
CA ILE A 192 0.28 -22.25 -8.15
C ILE A 192 1.41 -21.54 -7.37
N ASP A 193 2.54 -22.23 -7.19
CA ASP A 193 3.84 -21.70 -6.77
C ASP A 193 4.64 -21.26 -8.02
N LEU A 194 5.42 -20.16 -7.98
CA LEU A 194 6.05 -19.53 -9.16
C LEU A 194 7.59 -19.45 -9.09
N GLY A 195 8.26 -20.59 -9.16
CA GLY A 195 9.72 -20.67 -9.09
C GLY A 195 10.56 -20.13 -10.26
N LEU A 196 11.88 -20.01 -10.03
CA LEU A 196 12.90 -19.83 -11.08
C LEU A 196 13.50 -21.15 -11.59
N THR A 197 13.35 -22.24 -10.82
CA THR A 197 13.74 -23.60 -11.19
C THR A 197 12.73 -24.16 -12.19
N HIS A 198 11.50 -24.36 -11.71
CA HIS A 198 10.27 -24.58 -12.47
C HIS A 198 9.52 -23.24 -12.54
N PHE A 199 9.00 -22.84 -13.70
CA PHE A 199 8.27 -21.58 -13.90
C PHE A 199 7.04 -21.45 -13.01
N ALA A 200 6.36 -22.59 -12.86
CA ALA A 200 5.19 -22.78 -12.04
C ALA A 200 5.17 -24.23 -11.54
N VAL A 201 4.74 -24.47 -10.31
CA VAL A 201 4.40 -25.80 -9.78
C VAL A 201 2.94 -25.76 -9.37
N LEU A 202 2.18 -26.77 -9.82
CA LEU A 202 0.75 -26.90 -9.58
C LEU A 202 0.48 -27.82 -8.38
N SER A 203 -0.64 -27.62 -7.71
CA SER A 203 -1.09 -28.44 -6.57
C SER A 203 -1.46 -29.89 -6.95
N ASP A 204 -1.56 -30.21 -8.23
CA ASP A 204 -1.67 -31.58 -8.76
C ASP A 204 -0.31 -32.30 -8.92
N GLY A 205 0.80 -31.63 -8.57
CA GLY A 205 2.17 -32.12 -8.70
C GLY A 205 2.88 -31.71 -10.00
N THR A 206 2.18 -31.11 -10.98
CA THR A 206 2.76 -30.76 -12.28
C THR A 206 3.81 -29.66 -12.17
N LYS A 207 5.05 -29.96 -12.56
CA LYS A 207 6.19 -29.01 -12.56
C LYS A 207 6.47 -28.45 -13.96
N ILE A 208 6.05 -27.20 -14.20
CA ILE A 208 6.15 -26.55 -15.52
C ILE A 208 7.53 -25.90 -15.69
N THR A 209 8.34 -26.36 -16.63
CA THR A 209 9.69 -25.78 -16.87
C THR A 209 9.68 -24.55 -17.76
N ALA A 210 10.36 -23.47 -17.34
CA ALA A 210 10.53 -22.25 -18.12
C ALA A 210 11.36 -22.48 -19.42
N PRO A 211 10.89 -22.09 -20.62
CA PRO A 211 11.67 -22.24 -21.86
C PRO A 211 12.89 -21.33 -21.99
N LYS A 212 13.13 -20.42 -21.03
CA LYS A 212 14.35 -19.60 -20.87
C LYS A 212 14.75 -18.86 -22.17
N PHE A 213 13.77 -18.19 -22.79
CA PHE A 213 13.85 -17.60 -24.14
C PHE A 213 14.96 -16.55 -24.28
N LEU A 214 15.16 -15.68 -23.29
CA LEU A 214 16.22 -14.67 -23.29
C LEU A 214 17.60 -15.33 -23.15
N ARG A 215 17.73 -16.38 -22.32
CA ARG A 215 18.97 -17.17 -22.23
C ARG A 215 19.31 -17.81 -23.58
N ARG A 216 18.36 -18.49 -24.23
CA ARG A 216 18.52 -19.08 -25.57
C ARG A 216 18.92 -18.04 -26.63
N ALA A 217 18.38 -16.82 -26.55
CA ALA A 217 18.72 -15.73 -27.47
C ALA A 217 20.05 -14.99 -27.15
N ALA A 218 20.65 -15.18 -25.97
CA ALA A 218 21.74 -14.33 -25.46
C ALA A 218 22.96 -14.26 -26.38
N ARG A 219 23.44 -15.38 -26.94
CA ARG A 219 24.58 -15.41 -27.89
C ARG A 219 24.28 -14.68 -29.22
N LYS A 220 23.02 -14.49 -29.58
CA LYS A 220 22.60 -13.69 -30.75
C LYS A 220 22.46 -12.22 -30.37
N LEU A 221 21.88 -11.91 -29.21
CA LEU A 221 21.74 -10.54 -28.70
C LEU A 221 23.10 -9.87 -28.44
N ARG A 222 24.03 -10.55 -27.75
CA ARG A 222 25.40 -10.04 -27.49
C ARG A 222 26.11 -9.64 -28.79
N ARG A 223 26.10 -10.51 -29.81
CA ARG A 223 26.70 -10.23 -31.13
C ARG A 223 26.05 -9.03 -31.83
N LEU A 224 24.71 -8.92 -31.79
CA LEU A 224 24.01 -7.79 -32.41
C LEU A 224 24.24 -6.46 -31.65
N GLN A 225 24.36 -6.51 -30.32
CA GLN A 225 24.68 -5.34 -29.48
C GLN A 225 26.13 -4.89 -29.68
N GLN A 226 27.10 -5.80 -29.74
CA GLN A 226 28.49 -5.49 -30.09
C GLN A 226 28.60 -4.90 -31.50
N SER A 227 27.88 -5.48 -32.47
CA SER A 227 27.81 -4.96 -33.85
C SER A 227 27.20 -3.56 -33.92
N LEU A 228 26.22 -3.24 -33.06
CA LEU A 228 25.61 -1.91 -32.93
C LEU A 228 26.54 -0.90 -32.25
N ALA A 229 27.26 -1.29 -31.19
CA ALA A 229 28.20 -0.42 -30.48
C ALA A 229 29.32 0.05 -31.41
N ARG A 230 29.84 -0.84 -32.27
CA ARG A 230 30.83 -0.53 -33.33
C ARG A 230 30.28 0.27 -34.52
N LYS A 231 29.15 0.99 -34.40
CA LYS A 231 28.63 1.88 -35.47
C LYS A 231 28.57 3.32 -34.98
N GLN A 232 29.23 4.19 -35.74
CA GLN A 232 29.27 5.64 -35.58
C GLN A 232 27.88 6.20 -35.22
N PRO A 233 27.78 7.05 -34.17
CA PRO A 233 26.57 7.81 -33.84
C PRO A 233 25.95 8.51 -35.07
N GLY A 234 24.62 8.70 -35.06
CA GLY A 234 23.88 9.32 -36.17
C GLY A 234 23.74 8.50 -37.46
N SER A 235 24.74 7.69 -37.82
CA SER A 235 24.88 7.02 -39.12
C SER A 235 23.68 6.13 -39.53
N ALA A 236 23.44 6.03 -40.85
CA ALA A 236 22.42 5.14 -41.41
C ALA A 236 22.67 3.67 -41.05
N ASN A 237 23.93 3.24 -40.96
CA ASN A 237 24.29 1.88 -40.57
C ASN A 237 24.03 1.61 -39.08
N ARG A 238 24.19 2.59 -38.19
CA ARG A 238 23.72 2.49 -36.79
C ARG A 238 22.20 2.38 -36.71
N LYS A 239 21.44 3.17 -37.49
CA LYS A 239 19.97 3.08 -37.59
C LYS A 239 19.52 1.67 -38.03
N LYS A 240 20.17 1.09 -39.06
CA LYS A 240 19.95 -0.31 -39.49
C LYS A 240 20.26 -1.32 -38.37
N ALA A 241 21.35 -1.13 -37.62
CA ALA A 241 21.75 -2.02 -36.52
C ALA A 241 20.79 -1.98 -35.31
N VAL A 242 20.27 -0.81 -34.93
CA VAL A 242 19.25 -0.67 -33.87
C VAL A 242 18.01 -1.51 -34.20
N VAL A 243 17.53 -1.47 -35.45
CA VAL A 243 16.37 -2.27 -35.88
C VAL A 243 16.68 -3.78 -35.87
N LYS A 244 17.91 -4.21 -36.17
CA LYS A 244 18.32 -5.62 -36.04
C LYS A 244 18.29 -6.10 -34.58
N VAL A 245 18.79 -5.29 -33.63
CA VAL A 245 18.71 -5.56 -32.19
C VAL A 245 17.26 -5.61 -31.71
N ALA A 246 16.45 -4.61 -32.08
CA ALA A 246 15.05 -4.52 -31.69
C ALA A 246 14.21 -5.70 -32.22
N ARG A 247 14.45 -6.16 -33.46
CA ARG A 247 13.82 -7.38 -34.02
C ARG A 247 14.17 -8.64 -33.24
N ALA A 248 15.39 -8.76 -32.72
CA ALA A 248 15.80 -9.90 -31.91
C ALA A 248 15.13 -9.90 -30.53
N HIS A 249 15.09 -8.75 -29.83
CA HIS A 249 14.33 -8.62 -28.58
C HIS A 249 12.82 -8.82 -28.79
N ALA A 250 12.25 -8.32 -29.89
CA ALA A 250 10.85 -8.52 -30.22
C ALA A 250 10.51 -10.02 -30.36
N ARG A 251 11.35 -10.82 -31.04
CA ARG A 251 11.13 -12.27 -31.14
C ARG A 251 11.16 -12.98 -29.79
N VAL A 252 12.05 -12.57 -28.87
CA VAL A 252 12.08 -13.12 -27.48
C VAL A 252 10.80 -12.78 -26.73
N ALA A 253 10.36 -11.51 -26.79
CA ALA A 253 9.15 -11.07 -26.11
C ALA A 253 7.87 -11.70 -26.69
N ASP A 254 7.78 -11.81 -28.02
CA ASP A 254 6.65 -12.44 -28.71
C ASP A 254 6.58 -13.95 -28.42
N SER A 255 7.70 -14.69 -28.52
CA SER A 255 7.72 -16.13 -28.21
C SER A 255 7.42 -16.45 -26.74
N ARG A 256 7.84 -15.59 -25.81
CA ARG A 256 7.44 -15.74 -24.40
C ARG A 256 5.94 -15.49 -24.21
N ARG A 257 5.40 -14.40 -24.78
CA ARG A 257 3.98 -14.08 -24.64
C ARG A 257 3.11 -15.20 -25.23
N ASP A 258 3.50 -15.78 -26.36
CA ASP A 258 2.86 -16.95 -26.97
C ASP A 258 2.80 -18.15 -26.04
N TRP A 259 3.92 -18.51 -25.43
CA TRP A 259 3.97 -19.61 -24.46
C TRP A 259 3.16 -19.32 -23.19
N GLN A 260 3.29 -18.10 -22.62
CA GLN A 260 2.52 -17.67 -21.46
C GLN A 260 1.01 -17.65 -21.74
N HIS A 261 0.58 -17.18 -22.92
CA HIS A 261 -0.82 -17.18 -23.32
C HIS A 261 -1.35 -18.61 -23.53
N LYS A 262 -0.57 -19.54 -24.08
CA LYS A 262 -0.99 -20.95 -24.19
C LYS A 262 -1.20 -21.56 -22.81
N LEU A 263 -0.16 -21.52 -21.96
CA LEU A 263 -0.20 -22.09 -20.60
C LEU A 263 -1.35 -21.53 -19.74
N SER A 264 -1.52 -20.21 -19.71
CA SER A 264 -2.64 -19.57 -18.99
C SER A 264 -4.01 -19.75 -19.65
N THR A 265 -4.10 -20.34 -20.86
CA THR A 265 -5.39 -20.75 -21.44
C THR A 265 -5.73 -22.18 -21.03
N THR A 266 -4.74 -23.07 -21.00
CA THR A 266 -4.85 -24.45 -20.48
C THR A 266 -5.32 -24.42 -19.03
N ILE A 267 -4.53 -23.84 -18.11
CA ILE A 267 -4.84 -23.77 -16.67
C ILE A 267 -6.26 -23.24 -16.37
N ILE A 268 -6.72 -22.21 -17.09
CA ILE A 268 -8.05 -21.59 -16.89
C ILE A 268 -9.20 -22.38 -17.53
N ARG A 269 -8.92 -23.19 -18.57
CA ARG A 269 -9.91 -24.12 -19.11
C ARG A 269 -10.11 -25.29 -18.15
N ASP A 270 -9.01 -25.81 -17.65
CA ASP A 270 -8.96 -27.12 -16.99
C ASP A 270 -9.29 -27.04 -15.48
N ASN A 271 -9.48 -25.83 -14.94
CA ASN A 271 -9.81 -25.58 -13.53
C ASN A 271 -10.95 -24.56 -13.37
N GLN A 272 -11.81 -24.79 -12.37
CA GLN A 272 -12.88 -23.88 -11.96
C GLN A 272 -12.38 -22.72 -11.08
N ALA A 273 -11.32 -22.94 -10.30
CA ALA A 273 -10.63 -21.90 -9.55
C ALA A 273 -9.10 -22.03 -9.68
N VAL A 274 -8.43 -20.89 -9.72
CA VAL A 274 -6.96 -20.79 -9.83
C VAL A 274 -6.43 -19.82 -8.78
N TYR A 275 -5.58 -20.31 -7.89
CA TYR A 275 -4.97 -19.55 -6.80
C TYR A 275 -3.45 -19.48 -7.01
N VAL A 276 -2.82 -18.33 -6.73
CA VAL A 276 -1.40 -18.10 -7.00
C VAL A 276 -0.77 -17.16 -5.98
N GLU A 277 0.50 -17.35 -5.62
CA GLU A 277 1.21 -16.41 -4.73
C GLU A 277 1.40 -15.00 -5.34
N ASP A 278 1.28 -13.93 -4.54
CA ASP A 278 1.59 -12.56 -4.97
C ASP A 278 3.08 -12.21 -4.86
N LEU A 279 3.89 -12.83 -5.72
CA LEU A 279 5.33 -12.55 -5.82
C LEU A 279 5.62 -11.04 -5.92
N CYS A 280 6.60 -10.58 -5.14
CA CYS A 280 7.16 -9.22 -5.25
C CYS A 280 8.07 -9.07 -6.49
N VAL A 281 7.53 -9.31 -7.69
CA VAL A 281 8.26 -9.35 -8.98
C VAL A 281 9.07 -8.07 -9.21
N ALA A 282 8.56 -6.92 -8.77
CA ALA A 282 9.25 -5.63 -8.87
C ALA A 282 10.47 -5.50 -7.94
N GLY A 283 10.46 -6.15 -6.78
CA GLY A 283 11.59 -6.22 -5.85
C GLY A 283 12.64 -7.21 -6.32
N ILE A 284 12.24 -8.46 -6.58
CA ILE A 284 13.14 -9.52 -7.09
C ILE A 284 13.79 -9.07 -8.41
N GLY A 285 13.05 -8.33 -9.25
CA GLY A 285 13.53 -7.71 -10.50
C GLY A 285 14.61 -6.63 -10.35
N ARG A 286 14.96 -6.19 -9.13
CA ARG A 286 16.10 -5.28 -8.86
C ARG A 286 17.35 -6.01 -8.36
N THR A 287 17.25 -7.29 -8.00
CA THR A 287 18.35 -8.10 -7.46
C THR A 287 19.29 -8.64 -8.56
N ARG A 288 20.34 -9.38 -8.16
CA ARG A 288 21.17 -10.19 -9.07
C ARG A 288 20.34 -11.17 -9.95
N LEU A 289 19.10 -11.51 -9.55
CA LEU A 289 18.18 -12.36 -10.30
C LEU A 289 17.40 -11.65 -11.42
N ALA A 290 17.49 -10.32 -11.54
CA ALA A 290 16.70 -9.49 -12.47
C ALA A 290 16.58 -10.05 -13.90
N LYS A 291 17.68 -10.54 -14.47
CA LYS A 291 17.72 -11.16 -15.81
C LYS A 291 16.88 -12.43 -15.93
N SER A 292 16.77 -13.22 -14.85
CA SER A 292 15.95 -14.44 -14.80
C SER A 292 14.48 -14.10 -14.58
N VAL A 293 14.18 -13.17 -13.67
CA VAL A 293 12.81 -12.64 -13.43
C VAL A 293 12.24 -12.03 -14.72
N HIS A 294 13.02 -11.22 -15.43
CA HIS A 294 12.64 -10.65 -16.72
C HIS A 294 12.65 -11.64 -17.88
N ASP A 295 13.21 -12.85 -17.74
CA ASP A 295 13.07 -13.95 -18.72
C ASP A 295 11.77 -14.74 -18.45
N ALA A 296 11.50 -15.10 -17.19
CA ALA A 296 10.27 -15.76 -16.76
C ALA A 296 9.02 -14.90 -17.01
N GLY A 297 9.04 -13.64 -16.56
CA GLY A 297 8.01 -12.65 -16.83
C GLY A 297 6.67 -12.89 -16.12
N TRP A 298 6.70 -13.42 -14.88
CA TRP A 298 5.51 -13.84 -14.13
C TRP A 298 4.38 -12.80 -14.08
N ALA A 299 4.68 -11.52 -13.84
CA ALA A 299 3.65 -10.48 -13.75
C ALA A 299 2.70 -10.44 -14.96
N ASN A 300 3.21 -10.69 -16.18
CA ASN A 300 2.35 -10.81 -17.36
C ASN A 300 1.48 -12.08 -17.33
N PHE A 301 2.03 -13.20 -16.86
CA PHE A 301 1.34 -14.49 -16.76
C PHE A 301 0.25 -14.46 -15.69
N THR A 302 0.51 -13.89 -14.52
CA THR A 302 -0.49 -13.66 -13.46
C THR A 302 -1.64 -12.79 -13.98
N THR A 303 -1.34 -11.68 -14.67
CA THR A 303 -2.37 -10.87 -15.34
C THR A 303 -3.14 -11.65 -16.41
N MET A 304 -2.51 -12.60 -17.12
CA MET A 304 -3.20 -13.46 -18.09
C MET A 304 -4.13 -14.48 -17.43
N LEU A 305 -3.80 -15.02 -16.26
CA LEU A 305 -4.72 -15.87 -15.49
C LEU A 305 -5.94 -15.06 -15.05
N GLU A 306 -5.69 -13.91 -14.41
CA GLU A 306 -6.70 -12.98 -13.88
C GLU A 306 -7.76 -12.57 -14.92
N TYR A 307 -7.36 -11.98 -16.06
CA TYR A 307 -8.35 -11.53 -17.06
C TYR A 307 -9.07 -12.69 -17.76
N LYS A 308 -8.45 -13.89 -17.83
CA LYS A 308 -9.08 -15.06 -18.44
C LYS A 308 -10.06 -15.74 -17.50
N ALA A 309 -9.78 -15.80 -16.21
CA ALA A 309 -10.71 -16.29 -15.21
C ALA A 309 -12.01 -15.49 -15.26
N ALA A 310 -11.90 -14.16 -15.17
CA ALA A 310 -13.01 -13.22 -15.29
C ALA A 310 -13.72 -13.27 -16.66
N ARG A 311 -13.04 -13.70 -17.74
CA ARG A 311 -13.67 -13.91 -19.06
C ARG A 311 -14.47 -15.21 -19.13
N HIS A 312 -14.00 -16.26 -18.47
CA HIS A 312 -14.48 -17.64 -18.64
C HIS A 312 -15.32 -18.18 -17.47
N GLY A 313 -15.69 -17.32 -16.51
CA GLY A 313 -16.49 -17.73 -15.35
C GLY A 313 -15.73 -18.57 -14.32
N ARG A 314 -14.39 -18.44 -14.28
CA ARG A 314 -13.55 -19.11 -13.28
C ARG A 314 -13.24 -18.17 -12.12
N THR A 315 -13.03 -18.72 -10.93
CA THR A 315 -12.51 -17.97 -9.79
C THR A 315 -11.00 -17.78 -9.95
N PHE A 316 -10.50 -16.58 -9.61
CA PHE A 316 -9.07 -16.32 -9.50
C PHE A 316 -8.83 -15.43 -8.28
N ALA A 317 -7.85 -15.80 -7.45
CA ALA A 317 -7.37 -14.97 -6.37
C ALA A 317 -5.85 -15.09 -6.23
N LYS A 318 -5.25 -14.13 -5.54
CA LYS A 318 -3.85 -14.20 -5.14
C LYS A 318 -3.74 -14.41 -3.64
N ILE A 319 -2.87 -15.32 -3.25
CA ILE A 319 -2.55 -15.56 -1.85
C ILE A 319 -1.47 -14.58 -1.42
N ASP A 320 -1.57 -14.04 -0.21
CA ASP A 320 -0.62 -13.07 0.30
C ASP A 320 0.82 -13.63 0.34
N ARG A 321 1.79 -12.74 0.13
CA ARG A 321 3.21 -13.08 0.00
C ARG A 321 3.92 -13.42 1.31
N PHE A 322 3.30 -13.16 2.44
CA PHE A 322 3.80 -13.52 3.77
C PHE A 322 3.18 -14.83 4.29
N PHE A 323 2.18 -15.39 3.58
CA PHE A 323 1.62 -16.71 3.85
C PHE A 323 2.72 -17.79 3.79
N PRO A 324 2.89 -18.65 4.81
CA PRO A 324 4.07 -19.52 4.97
C PRO A 324 4.05 -20.79 4.10
N SER A 325 3.55 -20.70 2.86
CA SER A 325 3.29 -21.83 1.93
C SER A 325 4.39 -22.90 1.88
N THR A 326 5.66 -22.51 1.79
CA THR A 326 6.80 -23.45 1.66
C THR A 326 7.23 -24.15 2.96
N ARG A 327 6.75 -23.71 4.13
CA ARG A 327 7.09 -24.26 5.47
C ARG A 327 5.90 -24.73 6.30
N GLN A 328 4.68 -24.42 5.88
CA GLN A 328 3.46 -25.02 6.41
C GLN A 328 3.31 -26.45 5.88
N CYS A 329 2.92 -27.39 6.72
CA CYS A 329 2.60 -28.75 6.30
C CYS A 329 1.23 -28.79 5.63
N SER A 330 1.15 -29.25 4.37
CA SER A 330 -0.12 -29.38 3.66
C SER A 330 -1.03 -30.52 4.16
N ALA A 331 -0.54 -31.37 5.06
CA ALA A 331 -1.29 -32.50 5.63
C ALA A 331 -1.87 -32.21 7.02
N CYS A 332 -1.09 -31.58 7.92
CA CYS A 332 -1.51 -31.29 9.31
C CYS A 332 -1.63 -29.79 9.63
N GLY A 333 -1.31 -28.89 8.70
CA GLY A 333 -1.39 -27.44 8.89
C GLY A 333 -0.27 -26.81 9.74
N LEU A 334 0.59 -27.60 10.40
CA LEU A 334 1.67 -27.08 11.25
C LEU A 334 2.66 -26.22 10.45
N VAL A 335 2.98 -25.03 10.97
CA VAL A 335 3.98 -24.12 10.36
C VAL A 335 5.35 -24.36 10.99
N GLY A 336 6.25 -25.01 10.23
CA GLY A 336 7.64 -25.23 10.64
C GLY A 336 8.52 -23.98 10.53
N GLU A 337 9.82 -24.14 10.82
CA GLU A 337 10.81 -23.05 10.83
C GLU A 337 11.15 -22.49 9.42
N LYS A 338 12.06 -21.51 9.35
CA LYS A 338 12.54 -20.94 8.08
C LYS A 338 13.48 -21.91 7.33
N ILE A 339 12.88 -22.82 6.55
CA ILE A 339 13.61 -23.79 5.74
C ILE A 339 14.49 -23.08 4.67
N PRO A 340 15.79 -23.41 4.54
CA PRO A 340 16.70 -22.85 3.52
C PRO A 340 16.23 -23.02 2.06
N LEU A 341 16.66 -22.11 1.17
CA LEU A 341 16.30 -22.15 -0.25
C LEU A 341 16.88 -23.34 -1.03
N SER A 342 17.95 -23.94 -0.51
CA SER A 342 18.59 -25.16 -1.00
C SER A 342 17.71 -26.39 -0.78
N THR A 343 17.00 -26.46 0.34
CA THR A 343 16.14 -27.60 0.71
C THR A 343 15.03 -27.81 -0.32
N ARG A 344 14.94 -29.02 -0.85
CA ARG A 344 13.94 -29.45 -1.85
C ARG A 344 12.90 -30.40 -1.26
N THR A 345 13.32 -31.26 -0.32
CA THR A 345 12.44 -32.14 0.45
C THR A 345 12.62 -31.88 1.94
N TRP A 346 11.54 -32.03 2.72
CA TRP A 346 11.57 -31.94 4.17
C TRP A 346 10.46 -32.81 4.79
N ASN A 347 10.65 -33.26 6.03
CA ASN A 347 9.68 -34.07 6.75
C ASN A 347 9.00 -33.23 7.84
N CYS A 348 7.68 -33.31 7.95
CA CYS A 348 6.94 -32.74 9.06
C CYS A 348 6.90 -33.72 10.25
N VAL A 349 6.73 -33.20 11.48
CA VAL A 349 6.59 -34.00 12.70
C VAL A 349 5.37 -34.93 12.70
N CYS A 350 4.39 -34.70 11.81
CA CYS A 350 3.28 -35.63 11.56
C CYS A 350 3.64 -36.81 10.64
N GLY A 351 4.94 -37.06 10.39
CA GLY A 351 5.44 -38.14 9.54
C GLY A 351 5.36 -37.89 8.03
N THR A 352 4.66 -36.84 7.58
CA THR A 352 4.52 -36.54 6.14
C THR A 352 5.83 -35.98 5.56
N SER A 353 6.33 -36.59 4.48
CA SER A 353 7.42 -36.03 3.68
C SER A 353 6.88 -35.15 2.56
N HIS A 354 7.51 -34.01 2.33
CA HIS A 354 7.07 -32.98 1.39
C HIS A 354 8.16 -32.62 0.37
N ASP A 355 7.81 -32.64 -0.92
CA ASP A 355 8.48 -31.79 -1.89
C ASP A 355 8.08 -30.33 -1.65
N ARG A 356 9.06 -29.45 -1.46
CA ARG A 356 8.85 -28.07 -1.00
C ARG A 356 8.02 -27.23 -1.97
N ASP A 357 8.23 -27.40 -3.27
CA ASP A 357 7.55 -26.60 -4.29
C ASP A 357 6.09 -27.10 -4.48
N ILE A 358 5.84 -28.42 -4.39
CA ILE A 358 4.48 -29.01 -4.44
C ILE A 358 3.69 -28.67 -3.18
N ASN A 359 4.30 -28.80 -1.99
CA ASN A 359 3.67 -28.45 -0.72
C ASN A 359 3.25 -26.97 -0.68
N ALA A 360 4.06 -26.07 -1.23
CA ALA A 360 3.69 -24.67 -1.38
C ALA A 360 2.44 -24.49 -2.26
N ALA A 361 2.38 -25.16 -3.42
CA ALA A 361 1.21 -25.12 -4.30
C ALA A 361 -0.06 -25.70 -3.64
N LEU A 362 0.06 -26.78 -2.85
CA LEU A 362 -1.05 -27.34 -2.06
C LEU A 362 -1.55 -26.36 -0.99
N ASN A 363 -0.66 -25.70 -0.25
CA ASN A 363 -1.04 -24.69 0.75
C ASN A 363 -1.67 -23.44 0.10
N ILE A 364 -1.21 -23.05 -1.10
CA ILE A 364 -1.80 -21.95 -1.91
C ILE A 364 -3.24 -22.30 -2.35
N LEU A 365 -3.51 -23.57 -2.69
CA LEU A 365 -4.88 -24.05 -2.95
C LEU A 365 -5.75 -24.01 -1.68
N ALA A 366 -5.21 -24.46 -0.54
CA ALA A 366 -5.94 -24.47 0.73
C ALA A 366 -6.32 -23.05 1.22
N ALA A 367 -5.37 -22.11 1.19
CA ALA A 367 -5.63 -20.70 1.54
C ALA A 367 -6.69 -20.08 0.62
N GLY A 368 -6.57 -20.28 -0.70
CA GLY A 368 -7.53 -19.74 -1.66
C GLY A 368 -8.95 -20.30 -1.52
N ARG A 369 -9.07 -21.54 -1.07
CA ARG A 369 -10.36 -22.14 -0.69
C ARG A 369 -10.95 -21.49 0.56
N ALA A 370 -10.14 -21.25 1.59
CA ALA A 370 -10.59 -20.58 2.81
C ALA A 370 -11.12 -19.17 2.51
N ASP A 371 -10.36 -18.35 1.79
CA ASP A 371 -10.77 -17.01 1.34
C ASP A 371 -12.09 -17.05 0.54
N ARG A 372 -12.21 -18.03 -0.37
CA ARG A 372 -13.41 -18.23 -1.21
C ARG A 372 -14.65 -18.67 -0.41
N LEU A 373 -14.48 -19.42 0.68
CA LEU A 373 -15.57 -19.83 1.56
C LEU A 373 -16.03 -18.67 2.44
N ASN A 374 -15.09 -17.97 3.07
CA ASN A 374 -15.36 -16.78 3.89
C ASN A 374 -16.05 -15.67 3.08
N GLY A 375 -15.73 -15.53 1.78
CA GLY A 375 -16.36 -14.56 0.88
C GLY A 375 -17.82 -14.85 0.50
N ARG A 376 -18.42 -16.01 0.84
CA ARG A 376 -19.78 -16.36 0.37
C ARG A 376 -20.92 -15.54 0.97
N GLY A 377 -20.69 -14.80 2.06
CA GLY A 377 -21.68 -13.89 2.64
C GLY A 377 -21.91 -12.61 1.82
N ALA A 378 -21.05 -12.29 0.83
CA ALA A 378 -21.14 -11.06 0.04
C ALA A 378 -21.63 -11.34 -1.39
N SER A 379 -22.75 -10.74 -1.78
CA SER A 379 -23.23 -10.66 -3.16
C SER A 379 -22.40 -9.66 -3.98
N VAL A 380 -21.13 -10.00 -4.24
CA VAL A 380 -20.17 -9.14 -4.94
C VAL A 380 -20.63 -8.85 -6.37
N SER A 381 -21.23 -7.68 -6.57
CA SER A 381 -21.49 -7.12 -7.90
C SER A 381 -20.19 -7.07 -8.73
N PRO A 382 -20.23 -7.43 -10.03
CA PRO A 382 -19.03 -7.69 -10.80
C PRO A 382 -18.13 -6.46 -10.94
N VAL A 383 -17.00 -6.48 -10.23
CA VAL A 383 -15.99 -5.41 -10.24
C VAL A 383 -15.55 -5.13 -11.68
N SER A 384 -15.48 -3.84 -12.04
CA SER A 384 -15.16 -3.38 -13.38
C SER A 384 -13.68 -3.59 -13.74
N VAL A 385 -13.32 -4.81 -14.11
CA VAL A 385 -11.96 -5.24 -14.47
C VAL A 385 -11.29 -4.23 -15.42
N PRO A 386 -10.20 -3.54 -15.00
CA PRO A 386 -9.53 -2.55 -15.82
C PRO A 386 -8.91 -3.15 -17.09
N ALA A 387 -9.03 -2.44 -18.22
CA ALA A 387 -8.57 -2.95 -19.52
C ALA A 387 -7.04 -3.08 -19.62
N ALA A 388 -6.52 -4.28 -19.38
CA ALA A 388 -5.10 -4.61 -19.33
C ALA A 388 -4.28 -4.10 -20.54
N ARG A 389 -3.02 -3.72 -20.29
CA ARG A 389 -2.06 -3.20 -21.31
C ARG A 389 -1.41 -4.30 -22.18
N GLY A 390 -2.22 -5.26 -22.65
CA GLY A 390 -1.83 -6.36 -23.54
C GLY A 390 -2.78 -7.54 -23.31
N GLU A 391 -3.73 -7.79 -24.21
CA GLU A 391 -3.59 -8.65 -25.40
C GLU A 391 -4.26 -10.02 -25.17
N ALA A 392 -4.96 -10.49 -26.20
CA ALA A 392 -5.34 -11.90 -26.38
C ALA A 392 -4.96 -12.27 -27.81
N GLU A 393 -4.57 -13.52 -28.07
CA GLU A 393 -3.62 -13.80 -29.15
C GLU A 393 -4.19 -14.36 -30.47
N ILE A 394 -3.27 -14.63 -31.40
CA ILE A 394 -3.47 -14.93 -32.82
C ILE A 394 -3.73 -16.43 -32.98
N ARG A 395 -4.90 -16.84 -33.47
CA ARG A 395 -5.10 -18.20 -34.01
C ARG A 395 -4.83 -18.22 -35.51
N SER A 396 -4.22 -19.31 -35.97
CA SER A 396 -4.17 -19.71 -37.37
C SER A 396 -5.33 -20.68 -37.65
N GLY A 397 -6.38 -20.19 -38.27
CA GLY A 397 -7.55 -20.97 -38.69
C GLY A 397 -8.48 -20.05 -39.47
N ALA A 398 -8.86 -20.45 -40.68
CA ALA A 398 -9.78 -19.72 -41.52
C ALA A 398 -11.22 -20.17 -41.22
N VAL A 399 -12.12 -19.21 -40.99
CA VAL A 399 -13.57 -19.43 -40.90
C VAL A 399 -14.25 -18.25 -41.60
N GLN A 400 -15.25 -18.54 -42.43
CA GLN A 400 -16.00 -17.53 -43.17
C GLN A 400 -16.99 -16.78 -42.26
N ILE A 401 -17.44 -15.60 -42.69
CA ILE A 401 -18.45 -14.80 -41.98
C ILE A 401 -19.77 -14.90 -42.77
N VAL A 402 -20.81 -15.46 -42.12
CA VAL A 402 -22.18 -15.50 -42.65
C VAL A 402 -22.86 -14.15 -42.44
N ARG A 403 -23.83 -13.79 -43.31
CA ARG A 403 -24.46 -12.46 -43.40
C ARG A 403 -25.89 -12.42 -42.83
N ARG A 404 -26.39 -11.18 -42.70
CA ARG A 404 -27.80 -10.75 -42.45
C ARG A 404 -28.32 -10.93 -41.01
N ALA A 405 -29.33 -10.18 -40.56
CA ALA A 405 -29.81 -8.82 -40.89
C ALA A 405 -30.88 -8.40 -39.86
N GLY A 406 -31.29 -7.12 -39.85
CA GLY A 406 -32.53 -6.69 -39.18
C GLY A 406 -32.36 -5.60 -38.12
N ASN A 407 -33.25 -4.61 -38.18
CA ASN A 407 -33.51 -3.55 -37.20
C ASN A 407 -35.01 -3.20 -37.35
N PRO A 408 -35.74 -2.81 -36.29
CA PRO A 408 -36.15 -1.40 -36.23
C PRO A 408 -36.29 -0.80 -34.81
N ARG A 409 -36.67 0.50 -34.75
CA ARG A 409 -37.03 1.30 -33.55
C ARG A 409 -38.55 1.26 -33.28
N PRO A 410 -39.03 1.65 -32.07
CA PRO A 410 -39.54 3.01 -31.76
C PRO A 410 -39.17 3.47 -30.30
N SER A 411 -39.67 4.52 -29.62
CA SER A 411 -40.01 5.95 -29.94
C SER A 411 -40.22 6.77 -28.63
N GLY A 412 -39.89 8.08 -28.59
CA GLY A 412 -40.06 8.97 -27.40
C GLY A 412 -39.06 8.70 -26.25
N GLY A 413 -38.77 9.58 -25.28
CA GLY A 413 -39.10 10.98 -24.95
C GLY A 413 -38.27 11.40 -23.70
N GLU A 414 -38.33 12.59 -23.06
CA GLU A 414 -38.93 13.89 -23.42
C GLU A 414 -38.22 15.03 -22.63
N ASN A 415 -38.89 16.14 -22.22
CA ASN A 415 -38.29 17.25 -21.44
C ASN A 415 -39.12 17.66 -20.22
N VAL A 416 -38.47 17.96 -19.08
CA VAL A 416 -39.04 18.72 -17.93
C VAL A 416 -37.96 19.62 -17.31
N LYS A 417 -38.34 20.84 -16.88
CA LYS A 417 -37.57 21.78 -16.03
C LYS A 417 -38.35 22.05 -14.73
N PRO A 418 -37.66 22.38 -13.62
CA PRO A 418 -37.75 23.74 -13.02
C PRO A 418 -36.37 24.46 -13.05
N SER A 419 -36.19 25.79 -12.92
CA SER A 419 -36.94 26.87 -12.23
C SER A 419 -36.75 26.85 -10.70
N ILE A 420 -35.64 27.39 -10.16
CA ILE A 420 -35.46 28.79 -9.70
C ILE A 420 -36.28 29.11 -8.43
N THR A 421 -35.54 29.43 -7.35
CA THR A 421 -35.88 30.50 -6.38
C THR A 421 -34.57 31.08 -5.83
N THR A 422 -34.53 32.41 -5.72
CA THR A 422 -33.47 33.18 -5.06
C THR A 422 -33.94 33.66 -3.69
N PHE A 423 -33.00 33.89 -2.78
CA PHE A 423 -33.17 34.78 -1.63
C PHE A 423 -31.90 35.60 -1.44
N GLU A 424 -32.05 36.92 -1.37
CA GLU A 424 -31.06 37.85 -0.85
C GLU A 424 -31.58 38.39 0.48
N GLN A 425 -30.69 38.77 1.40
CA GLN A 425 -30.68 40.13 1.96
C GLN A 425 -29.42 40.38 2.82
N HIS A 426 -29.25 41.65 3.20
CA HIS A 426 -28.16 42.32 3.90
C HIS A 426 -27.75 41.66 5.25
N GLY A 427 -26.55 41.87 5.81
CA GLY A 427 -25.41 42.71 5.42
C GLY A 427 -25.15 43.89 6.38
N ASP A 428 -23.93 44.03 6.90
CA ASP A 428 -23.45 45.21 7.67
C ASP A 428 -21.90 45.31 7.66
N THR A 429 -21.32 46.45 8.06
CA THR A 429 -19.89 46.80 7.88
C THR A 429 -19.27 47.71 8.97
N SER A 430 -18.12 47.30 9.49
CA SER A 430 -17.09 48.14 10.15
C SER A 430 -15.73 47.40 10.04
N GLN A 431 -14.51 47.98 9.90
CA GLN A 431 -13.86 49.19 10.45
C GLN A 431 -13.69 49.14 11.98
N LEU A 432 -12.54 49.48 12.59
CA LEU A 432 -11.16 49.75 12.11
C LEU A 432 -10.21 49.66 13.34
N GLU A 433 -8.89 49.48 13.15
CA GLU A 433 -7.75 50.05 13.93
C GLU A 433 -6.45 49.21 13.82
N SER A 434 -5.32 49.72 14.32
CA SER A 434 -3.98 49.30 13.90
C SER A 434 -2.82 49.58 14.88
N HIS A 435 -1.71 48.85 14.67
CA HIS A 435 -0.33 49.16 15.12
C HIS A 435 -0.02 49.03 16.65
N PRO A 436 1.27 49.02 17.09
CA PRO A 436 2.51 49.18 16.34
C PRO A 436 3.57 48.04 16.45
N VAL A 437 4.69 48.23 15.74
CA VAL A 437 5.86 47.34 15.61
C VAL A 437 6.85 47.51 16.77
N ARG A 438 7.62 46.46 17.09
CA ARG A 438 8.99 46.59 17.62
C ARG A 438 10.00 45.75 16.81
N LYS A 439 11.26 46.18 16.87
CA LYS A 439 12.43 45.65 16.12
C LYS A 439 13.46 45.01 17.08
N ALA A 440 14.52 44.48 16.47
CA ALA A 440 15.77 43.93 17.01
C ALA A 440 15.75 42.40 17.23
N GLY A 441 16.84 41.67 16.92
CA GLY A 441 18.12 42.13 16.37
C GLY A 441 18.80 41.08 15.51
N ASP A 442 19.79 41.50 14.73
CA ASP A 442 20.70 40.61 14.02
C ASP A 442 21.61 39.87 15.01
N ASP A 443 22.04 38.65 14.65
CA ASP A 443 23.47 38.39 14.52
C ASP A 443 23.74 37.11 13.73
N ALA A 444 24.88 37.07 13.05
CA ALA A 444 25.28 35.94 12.21
C ALA A 444 26.75 35.58 12.43
N HIS A 445 27.02 34.32 12.75
CA HIS A 445 28.37 33.78 12.71
C HIS A 445 28.45 32.47 11.95
N ALA A 446 29.30 32.45 10.91
CA ALA A 446 29.69 31.25 10.21
C ALA A 446 30.90 30.60 10.91
N GLY A 447 30.83 29.30 11.15
CA GLY A 447 31.96 28.48 11.59
C GLY A 447 32.17 27.31 10.63
N GLN A 448 33.33 27.26 9.96
CA GLN A 448 33.68 26.19 9.04
C GLN A 448 34.79 25.30 9.62
N GLN A 449 34.72 24.01 9.27
CA GLN A 449 35.82 23.03 9.26
C GLN A 449 36.52 22.70 10.60
N ALA A 450 36.46 21.41 10.97
CA ALA A 450 37.66 20.57 11.00
C ALA A 450 37.26 19.08 10.94
N VAL A 451 38.00 18.27 10.16
CA VAL A 451 37.90 16.81 10.21
C VAL A 451 39.11 16.29 11.00
N GLY A 452 38.88 15.81 12.22
CA GLY A 452 39.92 15.35 13.14
C GLY A 452 39.78 13.85 13.45
N ASN A 453 40.43 12.99 12.67
CA ASN A 453 40.47 11.55 12.93
C ASN A 453 41.55 11.23 13.99
N ARG A 454 41.15 10.73 15.17
CA ARG A 454 42.07 10.11 16.15
C ARG A 454 41.44 8.87 16.77
N SER A 455 42.27 7.84 16.89
CA SER A 455 41.91 6.51 17.38
C SER A 455 42.28 6.30 18.84
N GLY A 456 41.33 5.79 19.62
CA GLY A 456 41.56 4.81 20.68
C GLY A 456 42.50 5.18 21.84
N GLN A 457 41.90 5.59 22.96
CA GLN A 457 42.32 5.12 24.27
C GLN A 457 41.06 4.86 25.11
N ALA A 458 41.03 3.75 25.84
CA ALA A 458 39.93 3.43 26.76
C ALA A 458 40.16 4.13 28.11
N ASP A 459 39.09 4.57 28.75
CA ASP A 459 39.12 5.27 30.03
C ASP A 459 38.00 4.73 30.90
N ASP A 460 38.35 3.89 31.88
CA ASP A 460 37.43 3.14 32.74
C ASP A 460 36.80 4.07 33.79
N ARG A 461 35.72 4.75 33.39
CA ARG A 461 34.93 5.60 34.28
C ARG A 461 33.49 5.12 34.38
N TRP A 462 33.30 4.24 35.36
CA TRP A 462 32.06 3.96 36.12
C TRP A 462 30.77 4.45 35.45
N MET A 463 30.12 3.55 34.70
CA MET A 463 28.82 3.82 34.11
C MET A 463 27.74 3.96 35.18
N ASP A 464 27.51 5.18 35.67
CA ASP A 464 26.34 5.49 36.48
C ASP A 464 25.09 5.46 35.58
N ALA A 465 24.51 4.26 35.43
CA ALA A 465 23.44 4.01 34.49
C ALA A 465 22.21 4.86 34.82
N THR A 466 21.75 5.66 33.86
CA THR A 466 20.48 6.39 33.92
C THR A 466 19.35 5.41 34.22
N PRO A 467 18.42 5.70 35.17
CA PRO A 467 17.27 4.83 35.43
C PRO A 467 16.49 4.54 34.14
N LEU A 468 16.11 3.27 33.97
CA LEU A 468 15.29 2.83 32.83
C LEU A 468 13.93 3.55 32.87
N PRO A 469 13.61 4.42 31.90
CA PRO A 469 12.38 5.21 31.96
C PRO A 469 11.14 4.32 31.86
N LEU A 470 10.17 4.55 32.74
CA LEU A 470 8.90 3.84 32.79
C LEU A 470 7.75 4.73 32.33
N SER A 471 6.79 4.14 31.61
CA SER A 471 5.64 4.81 30.99
C SER A 471 4.38 3.95 31.12
N LEU A 472 3.21 4.56 31.20
CA LEU A 472 1.94 3.86 31.38
C LEU A 472 1.16 3.82 30.05
N LEU A 473 0.62 2.65 29.69
CA LEU A 473 -0.38 2.51 28.63
C LEU A 473 -1.73 2.20 29.26
N ASP A 474 -2.65 3.16 29.20
CA ASP A 474 -4.04 2.99 29.60
C ASP A 474 -4.94 2.79 28.38
N LEU A 475 -5.99 1.99 28.58
CA LEU A 475 -7.05 1.72 27.61
C LEU A 475 -8.37 2.38 28.04
N ALA A 476 -8.44 3.02 29.21
CA ALA A 476 -9.68 3.37 29.90
C ALA A 476 -10.64 2.17 29.92
N PRO A 477 -10.25 1.03 30.55
CA PRO A 477 -11.10 -0.14 30.62
C PRO A 477 -12.29 0.12 31.54
N ILE A 478 -13.47 -0.31 31.12
CA ILE A 478 -14.70 -0.23 31.90
C ILE A 478 -14.77 -1.48 32.77
N ALA A 479 -14.71 -1.31 34.08
CA ALA A 479 -14.70 -2.41 35.05
C ALA A 479 -16.09 -3.09 35.15
N PRO A 480 -16.18 -4.36 35.56
CA PRO A 480 -17.47 -5.05 35.71
C PRO A 480 -18.39 -4.31 36.69
N GLY A 481 -19.57 -3.89 36.23
CA GLY A 481 -20.56 -3.15 37.03
C GLY A 481 -20.39 -1.62 37.03
N HIS A 482 -19.29 -1.09 36.47
CA HIS A 482 -19.04 0.35 36.37
C HIS A 482 -19.55 0.96 35.05
N ASP A 483 -19.72 2.28 35.04
CA ASP A 483 -20.06 3.07 33.86
C ASP A 483 -18.83 3.70 33.15
N VAL A 484 -19.09 4.44 32.07
CA VAL A 484 -18.06 5.09 31.24
C VAL A 484 -17.43 6.31 31.94
N ARG A 485 -18.19 7.03 32.78
CA ARG A 485 -17.69 8.17 33.57
C ARG A 485 -16.75 7.69 34.66
N GLU A 486 -17.11 6.63 35.37
CA GLU A 486 -16.26 5.99 36.39
C GLU A 486 -14.96 5.47 35.78
N SER A 487 -15.00 4.92 34.56
CA SER A 487 -13.79 4.55 33.81
C SER A 487 -12.88 5.76 33.52
N PHE A 488 -13.43 6.91 33.12
CA PHE A 488 -12.63 8.13 32.93
C PHE A 488 -12.08 8.72 34.25
N GLN A 489 -12.81 8.60 35.35
CA GLN A 489 -12.32 8.98 36.68
C GLN A 489 -11.19 8.05 37.14
N ALA A 490 -11.28 6.75 36.87
CA ALA A 490 -10.20 5.80 37.09
C ALA A 490 -8.96 6.15 36.25
N SER A 491 -9.12 6.53 34.97
CA SER A 491 -7.98 6.98 34.13
C SER A 491 -7.30 8.25 34.66
N VAL A 492 -8.03 9.18 35.27
CA VAL A 492 -7.43 10.34 35.96
C VAL A 492 -6.60 9.88 37.17
N GLU A 493 -7.13 8.97 37.98
CA GLU A 493 -6.41 8.48 39.16
C GLU A 493 -5.19 7.61 38.80
N LEU A 494 -5.29 6.77 37.77
CA LEU A 494 -4.14 6.04 37.21
C LEU A 494 -3.06 7.01 36.68
N ALA A 495 -3.44 8.12 36.07
CA ALA A 495 -2.49 9.11 35.59
C ALA A 495 -1.80 9.87 36.74
N ARG A 496 -2.53 10.20 37.81
CA ARG A 496 -1.98 10.76 39.06
C ARG A 496 -1.09 9.76 39.81
N ALA A 497 -1.43 8.48 39.77
CA ALA A 497 -0.62 7.40 40.34
C ALA A 497 0.71 7.23 39.60
N ALA A 498 0.67 7.29 38.27
CA ALA A 498 1.85 7.30 37.42
C ALA A 498 2.73 8.54 37.70
N GLU A 499 2.12 9.73 37.77
CA GLU A 499 2.77 11.02 38.06
C GLU A 499 3.50 11.01 39.41
N ARG A 500 2.80 10.66 40.51
CA ARG A 500 3.42 10.58 41.86
C ARG A 500 4.44 9.45 42.03
N SER A 501 4.49 8.51 41.09
CA SER A 501 5.39 7.35 41.11
C SER A 501 6.46 7.41 40.01
N GLY A 502 6.76 8.60 39.47
CA GLY A 502 7.91 8.85 38.61
C GLY A 502 7.80 8.33 37.18
N TYR A 503 6.60 7.99 36.71
CA TYR A 503 6.40 7.62 35.30
C TYR A 503 6.59 8.83 34.39
N ARG A 504 7.26 8.63 33.25
CA ARG A 504 7.58 9.69 32.30
C ARG A 504 6.36 10.18 31.51
N ARG A 505 5.43 9.28 31.19
CA ARG A 505 4.23 9.58 30.37
C ARG A 505 3.10 8.58 30.63
N VAL A 506 1.87 9.00 30.32
CA VAL A 506 0.70 8.13 30.14
C VAL A 506 0.18 8.24 28.71
N TRP A 507 0.00 7.11 28.04
CA TRP A 507 -0.57 7.05 26.70
C TRP A 507 -1.91 6.32 26.70
N PHE A 508 -2.84 6.79 25.87
CA PHE A 508 -4.19 6.22 25.72
C PHE A 508 -4.35 5.56 24.35
N ALA A 509 -4.77 4.29 24.31
CA ALA A 509 -4.84 3.50 23.07
C ALA A 509 -6.21 3.58 22.38
N GLU A 510 -6.29 4.10 21.15
CA GLU A 510 -7.55 4.21 20.38
C GLU A 510 -8.14 2.84 20.02
N HIS A 511 -9.36 2.57 20.50
CA HIS A 511 -10.17 1.40 20.16
C HIS A 511 -11.61 1.81 19.84
N HIS A 512 -12.27 1.14 18.88
CA HIS A 512 -13.69 1.38 18.56
C HIS A 512 -14.53 0.11 18.71
N ASN A 513 -15.81 0.28 19.06
CA ASN A 513 -16.81 -0.79 19.18
C ASN A 513 -16.39 -1.94 20.12
N MET A 514 -15.75 -1.62 21.24
CA MET A 514 -15.44 -2.58 22.30
C MET A 514 -16.07 -2.11 23.61
N ALA A 515 -17.15 -2.75 24.04
CA ALA A 515 -17.99 -2.31 25.16
C ALA A 515 -17.29 -2.25 26.53
N SER A 516 -16.05 -2.73 26.63
CA SER A 516 -15.22 -2.69 27.84
C SER A 516 -14.06 -1.68 27.76
N ILE A 517 -14.05 -0.78 26.78
CA ILE A 517 -12.93 0.15 26.49
C ILE A 517 -13.49 1.53 26.09
N ALA A 518 -13.17 2.57 26.87
CA ALA A 518 -13.76 3.92 26.72
C ALA A 518 -12.90 4.90 25.88
N SER A 519 -11.65 4.56 25.55
CA SER A 519 -10.63 5.44 24.96
C SER A 519 -10.80 5.85 23.48
N SER A 520 -11.98 5.66 22.88
CA SER A 520 -12.24 5.85 21.44
C SER A 520 -12.07 7.29 20.95
N ALA A 521 -12.42 8.27 21.79
CA ALA A 521 -12.25 9.70 21.55
C ALA A 521 -10.92 10.21 22.14
N THR A 522 -9.80 9.59 21.73
CA THR A 522 -8.52 9.63 22.44
C THR A 522 -7.99 11.04 22.72
N SER A 523 -8.12 11.98 21.77
CA SER A 523 -7.71 13.39 21.96
C SER A 523 -8.56 14.16 22.98
N VAL A 524 -9.84 13.83 23.12
CA VAL A 524 -10.72 14.40 24.16
C VAL A 524 -10.35 13.85 25.54
N LEU A 525 -10.07 12.55 25.64
CA LEU A 525 -9.63 11.90 26.87
C LEU A 525 -8.27 12.46 27.37
N ILE A 526 -7.31 12.65 26.46
CA ILE A 526 -6.03 13.30 26.77
C ILE A 526 -6.26 14.70 27.33
N GLY A 527 -7.11 15.52 26.69
CA GLY A 527 -7.42 16.88 27.16
C GLY A 527 -8.12 16.91 28.53
N TYR A 528 -8.99 15.95 28.81
CA TYR A 528 -9.62 15.81 30.13
C TYR A 528 -8.58 15.49 31.22
N ILE A 529 -7.71 14.49 30.99
CA ILE A 529 -6.72 14.06 31.98
C ILE A 529 -5.59 15.10 32.16
N ALA A 530 -5.24 15.82 31.10
CA ALA A 530 -4.29 16.94 31.16
C ALA A 530 -4.76 18.10 32.03
N ALA A 531 -6.08 18.28 32.18
CA ALA A 531 -6.67 19.26 33.10
C ALA A 531 -6.74 18.77 34.57
N HIS A 532 -6.30 17.54 34.87
CA HIS A 532 -6.36 16.92 36.21
C HIS A 532 -5.00 16.40 36.72
N THR A 533 -3.92 16.62 35.97
CA THR A 533 -2.53 16.22 36.25
C THR A 533 -1.61 17.38 35.89
N ASP A 534 -0.46 17.51 36.53
CA ASP A 534 0.30 18.78 36.53
C ASP A 534 1.53 18.77 35.60
N THR A 535 2.34 17.72 35.64
CA THR A 535 3.65 17.64 34.98
C THR A 535 3.81 16.46 34.02
N ILE A 536 3.15 15.33 34.27
CA ILE A 536 3.34 14.10 33.49
C ILE A 536 2.97 14.30 32.02
N ARG A 537 3.74 13.70 31.11
CA ARG A 537 3.43 13.75 29.67
C ARG A 537 2.19 12.91 29.37
N LEU A 538 1.36 13.36 28.44
CA LEU A 538 0.13 12.68 28.05
C LEU A 538 0.05 12.55 26.53
N GLY A 539 -0.45 11.43 26.03
CA GLY A 539 -0.48 11.21 24.58
C GLY A 539 -1.31 10.04 24.11
N ALA A 540 -1.27 9.78 22.82
CA ALA A 540 -1.91 8.62 22.23
C ALA A 540 -0.92 7.45 22.11
N GLY A 541 -1.36 6.25 22.50
CA GLY A 541 -0.64 4.99 22.34
C GLY A 541 -1.40 3.93 21.52
N GLY A 542 -1.96 4.23 20.33
CA GLY A 542 -1.77 5.40 19.48
C GLY A 542 -3.06 5.83 18.81
N ILE A 543 -3.04 6.95 18.09
CA ILE A 543 -4.07 7.28 17.10
C ILE A 543 -3.98 6.28 15.96
N MET A 544 -5.07 5.60 15.63
CA MET A 544 -5.18 4.72 14.48
C MET A 544 -5.35 5.58 13.22
N LEU A 545 -4.29 6.25 12.78
CA LEU A 545 -4.32 7.27 11.72
C LEU A 545 -5.09 6.89 10.44
N PRO A 546 -5.13 5.62 9.97
CA PRO A 546 -6.01 5.17 8.89
C PRO A 546 -7.51 5.48 9.06
N ASN A 547 -7.96 5.73 10.29
CA ASN A 547 -9.32 6.09 10.67
C ASN A 547 -9.63 7.59 10.53
N HIS A 548 -8.62 8.44 10.35
CA HIS A 548 -8.71 9.90 10.55
C HIS A 548 -8.32 10.71 9.31
N SER A 549 -8.17 12.02 9.48
CA SER A 549 -7.51 12.90 8.51
C SER A 549 -6.21 13.41 9.15
N PRO A 550 -5.05 13.37 8.45
CA PRO A 550 -3.80 13.93 8.96
C PRO A 550 -3.92 15.38 9.42
N LEU A 551 -4.72 16.19 8.72
CA LEU A 551 -5.01 17.58 9.10
C LEU A 551 -5.73 17.67 10.45
N VAL A 552 -6.82 16.92 10.62
CA VAL A 552 -7.65 16.95 11.84
C VAL A 552 -6.86 16.45 13.05
N ILE A 553 -5.97 15.47 12.88
CA ILE A 553 -5.08 15.02 13.95
C ILE A 553 -4.02 16.09 14.28
N ALA A 554 -3.47 16.78 13.28
CA ALA A 554 -2.56 17.90 13.50
C ALA A 554 -3.23 19.07 14.24
N GLU A 555 -4.50 19.37 13.94
CA GLU A 555 -5.29 20.42 14.59
C GLU A 555 -5.67 20.03 16.03
N GLN A 556 -6.08 18.79 16.27
CA GLN A 556 -6.38 18.29 17.62
C GLN A 556 -5.14 18.28 18.52
N PHE A 557 -4.02 17.71 18.05
CA PHE A 557 -2.80 17.64 18.85
C PHE A 557 -2.07 18.99 18.92
N GLY A 558 -2.21 19.85 17.90
CA GLY A 558 -1.82 21.26 17.96
C GLY A 558 -2.62 22.05 18.99
N THR A 559 -3.92 21.78 19.14
CA THR A 559 -4.76 22.37 20.19
C THR A 559 -4.29 21.89 21.58
N LEU A 560 -4.17 20.57 21.76
CA LEU A 560 -3.71 19.98 23.03
C LEU A 560 -2.34 20.54 23.44
N ALA A 561 -1.37 20.60 22.53
CA ALA A 561 -0.03 21.13 22.83
C ALA A 561 0.03 22.66 22.94
N THR A 562 -1.04 23.38 22.59
CA THR A 562 -1.19 24.82 22.88
C THR A 562 -1.78 25.04 24.28
N LEU A 563 -2.70 24.17 24.72
CA LEU A 563 -3.28 24.19 26.07
C LEU A 563 -2.33 23.62 27.14
N PHE A 564 -1.55 22.62 26.77
CA PHE A 564 -0.65 21.86 27.65
C PHE A 564 0.77 21.82 27.02
N PRO A 565 1.47 22.98 26.96
CA PRO A 565 2.78 23.09 26.32
C PRO A 565 3.81 22.14 26.94
N GLY A 566 4.77 21.67 26.14
CA GLY A 566 5.75 20.66 26.54
C GLY A 566 5.20 19.26 26.83
N ARG A 567 3.93 19.08 27.24
CA ARG A 567 3.41 17.82 27.83
C ARG A 567 2.83 16.78 26.86
N ILE A 568 2.55 17.13 25.60
CA ILE A 568 1.78 16.26 24.69
C ILE A 568 2.65 15.38 23.78
N ASP A 569 2.30 14.10 23.65
CA ASP A 569 2.89 13.13 22.70
C ASP A 569 1.86 12.61 21.66
N LEU A 570 2.32 12.30 20.45
CA LEU A 570 1.49 11.74 19.38
C LEU A 570 2.03 10.39 18.85
N GLY A 571 1.64 9.29 19.47
CA GLY A 571 1.86 7.95 18.95
C GLY A 571 0.86 7.56 17.86
N LEU A 572 1.33 6.92 16.78
CA LEU A 572 0.53 6.56 15.60
C LEU A 572 0.55 5.07 15.31
N GLY A 573 -0.63 4.46 15.21
CA GLY A 573 -0.84 3.07 14.82
C GLY A 573 -1.34 2.90 13.39
N ARG A 574 -0.86 1.85 12.70
CA ARG A 574 -1.32 1.42 11.36
C ARG A 574 -2.54 0.48 11.40
N ALA A 575 -2.88 -0.03 12.57
CA ALA A 575 -4.03 -0.92 12.75
C ALA A 575 -5.36 -0.13 12.64
N PRO A 576 -6.51 -0.79 12.45
CA PRO A 576 -7.82 -0.14 12.51
C PRO A 576 -8.32 0.14 13.94
N GLY A 577 -7.74 -0.47 14.97
CA GLY A 577 -8.23 -0.40 16.36
C GLY A 577 -9.61 -1.05 16.59
N SER A 578 -10.16 -1.76 15.60
CA SER A 578 -11.54 -2.25 15.62
C SER A 578 -11.80 -3.37 14.61
N ASP A 579 -13.04 -3.87 14.59
CA ASP A 579 -13.56 -4.86 13.66
C ASP A 579 -13.92 -4.29 12.27
N GLN A 580 -14.18 -5.19 11.31
CA GLN A 580 -14.41 -4.82 9.91
C GLN A 580 -15.75 -4.11 9.66
N ASN A 581 -16.79 -4.35 10.47
CA ASN A 581 -18.07 -3.67 10.35
C ASN A 581 -17.96 -2.23 10.89
N THR A 582 -17.25 -2.05 12.00
CA THR A 582 -16.95 -0.72 12.55
C THR A 582 -16.08 0.10 11.60
N MET A 583 -15.12 -0.50 10.90
CA MET A 583 -14.35 0.18 9.84
C MET A 583 -15.22 0.67 8.67
N LEU A 584 -16.30 -0.06 8.34
CA LEU A 584 -17.30 0.40 7.36
C LEU A 584 -18.18 1.52 7.94
N ALA A 585 -18.56 1.46 9.22
CA ALA A 585 -19.31 2.50 9.91
C ALA A 585 -18.54 3.83 10.02
N LEU A 586 -17.22 3.78 10.28
CA LEU A 586 -16.29 4.91 10.20
C LEU A 586 -16.10 5.46 8.77
N ARG A 587 -16.75 4.85 7.78
CA ARG A 587 -16.71 5.18 6.33
C ARG A 587 -15.31 5.15 5.72
N ARG A 588 -14.42 4.31 6.27
CA ARG A 588 -13.02 4.22 5.85
C ARG A 588 -12.81 3.23 4.72
N ASN A 589 -11.75 3.44 3.96
CA ASN A 589 -11.34 2.52 2.91
C ASN A 589 -10.67 1.30 3.57
N PRO A 590 -11.01 0.04 3.19
CA PRO A 590 -10.30 -1.14 3.70
C PRO A 590 -8.78 -1.13 3.43
N MET A 591 -8.28 -0.24 2.57
CA MET A 591 -6.84 -0.03 2.34
C MET A 591 -6.25 1.23 3.02
N SER A 592 -6.94 1.95 3.93
CA SER A 592 -6.32 3.12 4.58
C SER A 592 -5.02 2.76 5.31
N ALA A 593 -4.85 1.49 5.73
CA ALA A 593 -3.61 0.98 6.32
C ALA A 593 -2.42 0.88 5.31
N ASP A 594 -2.65 1.04 4.00
CA ASP A 594 -1.61 1.11 2.97
C ASP A 594 -1.03 2.53 2.82
N THR A 595 -1.86 3.57 3.02
CA THR A 595 -1.44 4.97 2.85
C THR A 595 -0.66 5.52 4.04
N PHE A 596 -0.73 4.85 5.20
CA PHE A 596 -0.14 5.28 6.47
C PHE A 596 1.26 5.96 6.39
N PRO A 597 2.27 5.46 5.63
CA PRO A 597 3.56 6.16 5.51
C PRO A 597 3.49 7.54 4.83
N GLN A 598 2.48 7.78 3.99
CA GLN A 598 2.19 9.10 3.41
C GLN A 598 1.39 9.95 4.40
N ASP A 599 0.42 9.34 5.08
CA ASP A 599 -0.44 10.02 6.05
C ASP A 599 0.40 10.57 7.23
N VAL A 600 1.41 9.81 7.69
CA VAL A 600 2.45 10.24 8.64
C VAL A 600 3.29 11.39 8.10
N GLN A 601 3.70 11.35 6.82
CA GLN A 601 4.49 12.42 6.19
C GLN A 601 3.67 13.71 6.02
N GLU A 602 2.37 13.61 5.75
CA GLU A 602 1.47 14.77 5.67
C GLU A 602 1.24 15.40 7.05
N LEU A 603 1.00 14.57 8.08
CA LEU A 603 0.89 14.97 9.48
C LEU A 603 2.16 15.67 10.00
N LEU A 604 3.35 15.10 9.74
CA LEU A 604 4.63 15.77 10.03
C LEU A 604 4.76 17.12 9.31
N GLY A 605 4.27 17.22 8.07
CA GLY A 605 4.21 18.46 7.31
C GLY A 605 3.34 19.53 7.99
N TYR A 606 2.15 19.17 8.48
CA TYR A 606 1.28 20.10 9.20
C TYR A 606 1.87 20.53 10.56
N LEU A 607 2.34 19.59 11.39
CA LEU A 607 2.89 19.89 12.72
C LEU A 607 4.13 20.81 12.64
N SER A 608 5.01 20.57 11.66
CA SER A 608 6.20 21.41 11.42
C SER A 608 5.94 22.68 10.61
N GLY A 609 4.69 22.94 10.18
CA GLY A 609 4.31 24.06 9.30
C GLY A 609 4.79 23.92 7.84
N LYS A 610 5.53 22.86 7.52
CA LYS A 610 6.06 22.53 6.18
C LYS A 610 5.06 21.65 5.42
N THR A 611 3.84 22.15 5.26
CA THR A 611 2.71 21.43 4.66
C THR A 611 3.05 20.80 3.30
N LEU A 612 2.62 19.55 3.11
CA LEU A 612 2.72 18.85 1.82
C LEU A 612 1.52 19.14 0.89
N VAL A 613 0.50 19.84 1.39
CA VAL A 613 -0.74 20.16 0.69
C VAL A 613 -0.80 21.69 0.46
N PRO A 614 -0.51 22.18 -0.76
CA PRO A 614 -0.41 23.61 -1.03
C PRO A 614 -1.69 24.37 -0.68
N GLY A 615 -1.55 25.41 0.15
CA GLY A 615 -2.66 26.25 0.62
C GLY A 615 -3.43 25.71 1.83
N VAL A 616 -3.02 24.58 2.42
CA VAL A 616 -3.63 24.00 3.62
C VAL A 616 -2.62 23.95 4.75
N GLN A 617 -2.99 24.45 5.92
CA GLN A 617 -2.21 24.45 7.17
C GLN A 617 -3.12 23.98 8.30
N ALA A 618 -2.57 23.29 9.30
CA ALA A 618 -3.30 23.02 10.55
C ALA A 618 -3.38 24.29 11.39
N VAL A 619 -4.58 24.59 11.91
CA VAL A 619 -4.83 25.71 12.82
C VAL A 619 -5.76 25.24 13.96
N PRO A 620 -5.36 25.34 15.24
CA PRO A 620 -4.08 25.86 15.72
C PRO A 620 -2.92 24.89 15.45
N ARG A 621 -1.72 25.45 15.30
CA ARG A 621 -0.44 24.73 15.32
C ARG A 621 0.33 25.23 16.52
N ALA A 622 0.74 24.33 17.41
CA ALA A 622 1.54 24.69 18.58
C ALA A 622 2.86 25.38 18.16
N PRO A 623 3.43 26.26 19.01
CA PRO A 623 4.74 26.86 18.75
C PRO A 623 5.85 25.79 18.66
N GLU A 624 5.80 24.83 19.59
CA GLU A 624 6.65 23.64 19.64
C GLU A 624 6.13 22.52 18.73
N ILE A 625 7.02 21.65 18.26
CA ILE A 625 6.63 20.48 17.45
C ILE A 625 6.22 19.36 18.39
N VAL A 626 4.96 18.93 18.31
CA VAL A 626 4.44 17.75 19.04
C VAL A 626 5.28 16.51 18.69
N PRO A 627 5.98 15.87 19.65
CA PRO A 627 6.80 14.69 19.38
C PRO A 627 5.96 13.53 18.86
N LEU A 628 6.35 13.01 17.69
CA LEU A 628 5.62 11.97 16.98
C LEU A 628 6.32 10.62 17.11
N TYR A 629 5.55 9.59 17.46
CA TYR A 629 6.03 8.22 17.71
C TYR A 629 5.34 7.24 16.75
N ILE A 630 6.08 6.25 16.24
CA ILE A 630 5.51 5.17 15.41
C ILE A 630 5.28 3.93 16.29
N LEU A 631 4.03 3.45 16.35
CA LEU A 631 3.68 2.23 17.07
C LEU A 631 3.57 1.04 16.11
N GLY A 632 4.05 -0.13 16.54
CA GLY A 632 4.01 -1.34 15.72
C GLY A 632 4.08 -2.65 16.48
N SER A 633 3.54 -3.69 15.84
CA SER A 633 3.62 -5.11 16.24
C SER A 633 4.31 -5.97 15.17
N SER A 634 5.01 -5.32 14.23
CA SER A 634 5.63 -5.95 13.05
C SER A 634 6.77 -5.10 12.49
N LEU A 635 7.64 -5.73 11.71
CA LEU A 635 8.82 -5.11 11.08
C LEU A 635 8.50 -3.86 10.23
N PHE A 636 7.26 -3.71 9.75
CA PHE A 636 6.83 -2.51 9.01
C PHE A 636 6.93 -1.23 9.85
N GLY A 637 6.55 -1.29 11.12
CA GLY A 637 6.60 -0.14 12.02
C GLY A 637 8.04 0.32 12.24
N ALA A 638 8.92 -0.63 12.58
CA ALA A 638 10.36 -0.44 12.72
C ALA A 638 10.98 0.21 11.47
N GLN A 639 10.72 -0.37 10.29
CA GLN A 639 11.25 0.14 9.02
C GLN A 639 10.76 1.55 8.68
N LEU A 640 9.53 1.91 9.03
CA LEU A 640 9.00 3.26 8.83
C LEU A 640 9.60 4.27 9.82
N ALA A 641 9.66 3.90 11.10
CA ALA A 641 10.25 4.75 12.14
C ALA A 641 11.72 5.06 11.83
N ALA A 642 12.49 4.02 11.45
CA ALA A 642 13.88 4.13 11.05
C ALA A 642 14.09 5.03 9.81
N GLN A 643 13.26 4.89 8.78
CA GLN A 643 13.33 5.70 7.55
C GLN A 643 12.89 7.16 7.73
N LEU A 644 12.18 7.49 8.80
CA LEU A 644 11.76 8.86 9.12
C LEU A 644 12.56 9.47 10.30
N GLY A 645 13.46 8.71 10.92
CA GLY A 645 14.19 9.10 12.12
C GLY A 645 13.29 9.43 13.31
N LEU A 646 12.26 8.62 13.52
CA LEU A 646 11.29 8.78 14.60
C LEU A 646 11.54 7.74 15.71
N PRO A 647 11.19 8.03 16.97
CA PRO A 647 11.06 7.02 18.02
C PRO A 647 10.12 5.88 17.60
N TYR A 648 10.45 4.66 18.02
CA TYR A 648 9.67 3.45 17.72
C TYR A 648 9.16 2.78 18.99
N ALA A 649 7.86 2.49 19.05
CA ALA A 649 7.23 1.80 20.16
C ALA A 649 6.67 0.43 19.74
N PHE A 650 7.19 -0.65 20.31
CA PHE A 650 6.78 -2.02 19.99
C PHE A 650 5.72 -2.55 20.96
N ALA A 651 4.58 -2.99 20.44
CA ALA A 651 3.42 -3.47 21.22
C ALA A 651 3.56 -4.93 21.69
N SER A 652 4.67 -5.24 22.35
CA SER A 652 5.05 -6.60 22.79
C SER A 652 4.12 -7.21 23.84
N HIS A 653 3.40 -6.37 24.60
CA HIS A 653 2.45 -6.78 25.63
C HIS A 653 1.22 -7.55 25.10
N PHE A 654 0.93 -7.45 23.79
CA PHE A 654 -0.08 -8.31 23.14
C PHE A 654 0.38 -8.98 21.84
N ALA A 655 1.49 -8.55 21.23
CA ALA A 655 1.99 -9.09 19.97
C ALA A 655 3.52 -9.39 20.02
N PRO A 656 3.97 -10.25 20.95
CA PRO A 656 5.39 -10.41 21.30
C PRO A 656 6.29 -10.97 20.18
N THR A 657 5.71 -11.69 19.21
CA THR A 657 6.41 -12.57 18.25
C THR A 657 7.55 -11.92 17.44
N HIS A 658 7.51 -10.61 17.22
CA HIS A 658 8.48 -9.91 16.36
C HIS A 658 9.34 -8.87 17.10
N LEU A 659 9.27 -8.77 18.44
CA LEU A 659 9.91 -7.71 19.23
C LEU A 659 11.41 -7.53 18.86
N HIS A 660 12.24 -8.52 19.16
CA HIS A 660 13.69 -8.43 18.99
C HIS A 660 14.09 -8.13 17.54
N GLN A 661 13.48 -8.81 16.56
CA GLN A 661 13.75 -8.59 15.14
C GLN A 661 13.27 -7.21 14.65
N ALA A 662 12.24 -6.62 15.29
CA ALA A 662 11.79 -5.27 14.97
C ALA A 662 12.72 -4.21 15.56
N VAL A 663 13.23 -4.41 16.77
CA VAL A 663 14.22 -3.50 17.39
C VAL A 663 15.56 -3.56 16.64
N GLU A 664 16.04 -4.76 16.30
CA GLU A 664 17.20 -5.00 15.44
C GLU A 664 17.08 -4.20 14.13
N VAL A 665 16.03 -4.45 13.34
CA VAL A 665 15.79 -3.77 12.05
C VAL A 665 15.60 -2.25 12.22
N TYR A 666 15.01 -1.78 13.32
CA TYR A 666 14.90 -0.35 13.61
C TYR A 666 16.28 0.28 13.82
N ARG A 667 17.10 -0.28 14.74
CA ARG A 667 18.42 0.25 15.05
C ARG A 667 19.40 0.13 13.87
N GLU A 668 19.39 -1.00 13.14
CA GLU A 668 20.23 -1.21 11.94
C GLU A 668 19.96 -0.22 10.81
N THR A 669 18.71 0.22 10.64
CA THR A 669 18.29 1.01 9.47
C THR A 669 17.93 2.47 9.78
N PHE A 670 18.17 2.90 11.03
CA PHE A 670 17.84 4.24 11.52
C PHE A 670 18.55 5.34 10.74
N GLN A 671 17.82 6.40 10.42
CA GLN A 671 18.34 7.61 9.79
C GLN A 671 17.99 8.80 10.70
N PRO A 672 18.97 9.56 11.23
CA PRO A 672 18.72 10.71 12.09
C PRO A 672 17.75 11.73 11.48
N SER A 673 16.91 12.35 12.31
CA SER A 673 15.97 13.41 11.91
C SER A 673 16.09 14.64 12.82
N ALA A 674 15.37 15.70 12.47
CA ALA A 674 15.25 16.90 13.30
C ALA A 674 14.50 16.67 14.65
N GLN A 675 13.91 15.49 14.88
CA GLN A 675 13.32 15.12 16.17
C GLN A 675 14.26 14.22 16.99
N LEU A 676 15.21 13.52 16.36
CA LEU A 676 15.94 12.43 17.01
C LEU A 676 17.26 12.08 16.29
N GLU A 677 18.38 12.19 17.01
CA GLU A 677 19.73 11.93 16.48
C GLU A 677 20.15 10.45 16.53
N HIS A 678 19.62 9.69 17.49
CA HIS A 678 19.96 8.29 17.77
C HIS A 678 18.69 7.44 17.97
N PRO A 679 18.65 6.16 17.54
CA PRO A 679 17.44 5.35 17.59
C PRO A 679 16.89 5.20 19.02
N TYR A 680 15.60 5.46 19.21
CA TYR A 680 14.91 5.41 20.50
C TYR A 680 13.74 4.41 20.48
N VAL A 681 13.80 3.43 21.38
CA VAL A 681 12.95 2.25 21.42
C VAL A 681 12.14 2.20 22.71
N ILE A 682 10.82 2.17 22.59
CA ILE A 682 9.90 1.88 23.68
C ILE A 682 9.41 0.44 23.52
N ALA A 683 9.53 -0.40 24.55
CA ALA A 683 9.01 -1.78 24.53
C ALA A 683 7.81 -1.96 25.48
N GLY A 684 6.75 -2.60 24.98
CA GLY A 684 5.52 -2.83 25.74
C GLY A 684 5.55 -4.11 26.58
N ALA A 685 5.16 -4.03 27.85
CA ALA A 685 4.93 -5.19 28.74
C ALA A 685 3.59 -5.11 29.48
N ASN A 686 3.06 -6.23 29.97
CA ASN A 686 1.96 -6.24 30.95
C ASN A 686 2.55 -6.26 32.36
N VAL A 687 1.82 -5.72 33.36
CA VAL A 687 2.23 -5.78 34.77
C VAL A 687 1.04 -6.12 35.68
N PHE A 688 1.30 -7.01 36.64
CA PHE A 688 0.49 -7.24 37.85
C PHE A 688 1.43 -7.15 39.05
N ALA A 689 1.30 -6.10 39.85
CA ALA A 689 2.16 -5.85 41.01
C ALA A 689 1.30 -5.65 42.24
N ALA A 690 1.57 -6.43 43.29
CA ALA A 690 0.92 -6.33 44.58
C ALA A 690 1.97 -6.43 45.70
N ASP A 691 1.56 -6.17 46.94
CA ASP A 691 2.43 -6.33 48.11
C ASP A 691 2.75 -7.81 48.42
N ASP A 692 2.01 -8.75 47.81
CA ASP A 692 2.17 -10.19 47.93
C ASP A 692 2.16 -10.87 46.54
N HIS A 693 2.91 -11.98 46.40
CA HIS A 693 3.09 -12.70 45.13
C HIS A 693 1.80 -13.44 44.69
N ASP A 694 1.15 -14.16 45.60
CA ASP A 694 -0.04 -14.97 45.28
C ASP A 694 -1.23 -14.07 44.93
N VAL A 695 -1.32 -12.89 45.55
CA VAL A 695 -2.27 -11.83 45.17
C VAL A 695 -2.05 -11.37 43.72
N ALA A 696 -0.81 -11.07 43.33
CA ALA A 696 -0.49 -10.65 41.96
C ALA A 696 -0.77 -11.76 40.93
N GLU A 697 -0.39 -13.01 41.23
CA GLU A 697 -0.73 -14.20 40.44
C GLU A 697 -2.26 -14.36 40.27
N GLN A 698 -3.03 -14.16 41.34
CA GLN A 698 -4.49 -14.31 41.30
C GLN A 698 -5.16 -13.18 40.51
N GLN A 699 -4.72 -11.93 40.65
CA GLN A 699 -5.16 -10.81 39.82
C GLN A 699 -4.88 -11.08 38.33
N MET A 700 -3.68 -11.58 38.00
CA MET A 700 -3.32 -11.98 36.63
C MET A 700 -4.26 -13.05 36.06
N LYS A 701 -4.47 -14.14 36.81
CA LYS A 701 -5.35 -15.25 36.39
C LYS A 701 -6.77 -14.77 36.12
N VAL A 702 -7.35 -13.99 37.05
CA VAL A 702 -8.71 -13.44 36.93
C VAL A 702 -8.83 -12.49 35.72
N ALA A 703 -7.87 -11.59 35.52
CA ALA A 703 -7.86 -10.66 34.38
C ALA A 703 -7.72 -11.38 33.03
N TYR A 704 -6.83 -12.37 32.93
CA TYR A 704 -6.59 -13.10 31.68
C TYR A 704 -7.73 -14.05 31.33
N ARG A 705 -8.42 -14.63 32.33
CA ARG A 705 -9.68 -15.37 32.09
C ARG A 705 -10.78 -14.44 31.55
N ALA A 706 -10.99 -13.29 32.18
CA ALA A 706 -11.97 -12.29 31.74
C ALA A 706 -11.68 -11.79 30.31
N ARG A 707 -10.42 -11.45 30.02
CA ARG A 707 -9.96 -11.05 28.67
C ARG A 707 -10.19 -12.14 27.63
N THR A 708 -9.90 -13.40 27.96
CA THR A 708 -10.07 -14.54 27.04
C THR A 708 -11.55 -14.78 26.74
N ARG A 709 -12.41 -14.80 27.77
CA ARG A 709 -13.87 -14.88 27.65
C ARG A 709 -14.42 -13.77 26.74
N ALA A 710 -13.99 -12.52 26.95
CA ALA A 710 -14.36 -11.35 26.13
C ALA A 710 -13.78 -11.35 24.69
N MET A 711 -12.87 -12.28 24.36
CA MET A 711 -12.41 -12.52 22.99
C MET A 711 -13.14 -13.68 22.32
N ILE A 712 -13.35 -14.81 23.01
CA ILE A 712 -13.94 -16.01 22.40
C ILE A 712 -15.47 -15.97 22.28
N SER A 713 -16.18 -15.24 23.16
CA SER A 713 -17.64 -15.05 23.05
C SER A 713 -18.05 -14.01 21.99
N ARG A 714 -17.11 -13.42 21.23
CA ARG A 714 -17.40 -12.42 20.19
C ARG A 714 -18.13 -13.04 19.00
N GLY A 715 -19.45 -12.81 18.93
CA GLY A 715 -20.36 -13.36 17.91
C GLY A 715 -21.17 -14.57 18.38
N SER A 716 -20.79 -15.19 19.50
CA SER A 716 -21.49 -16.32 20.11
C SER A 716 -22.49 -15.84 21.17
N VAL A 717 -23.66 -15.37 20.73
CA VAL A 717 -24.74 -14.93 21.62
C VAL A 717 -25.17 -16.09 22.53
N GLY A 718 -24.93 -15.96 23.84
CA GLY A 718 -25.41 -16.88 24.87
C GLY A 718 -24.39 -17.87 25.47
N GLN A 719 -23.12 -17.88 25.04
CA GLN A 719 -22.09 -18.76 25.64
C GLN A 719 -21.31 -18.07 26.76
N ASN A 720 -21.68 -18.38 28.01
CA ASN A 720 -20.93 -18.08 29.24
C ASN A 720 -20.00 -19.24 29.60
N PHE A 721 -18.72 -19.12 29.25
CA PHE A 721 -17.70 -20.10 29.65
C PHE A 721 -17.30 -19.93 31.12
N THR A 722 -17.28 -21.01 31.88
CA THR A 722 -16.72 -21.07 33.24
C THR A 722 -15.21 -20.81 33.24
N ASP A 723 -14.64 -20.48 34.41
CA ASP A 723 -13.19 -20.26 34.54
C ASP A 723 -12.37 -21.51 34.15
N ALA A 724 -12.84 -22.71 34.52
CA ALA A 724 -12.19 -23.97 34.16
C ALA A 724 -12.20 -24.26 32.65
N GLU A 725 -13.27 -23.90 31.94
CA GLU A 725 -13.33 -24.00 30.48
C GLU A 725 -12.38 -23.01 29.79
N ILE A 726 -12.21 -21.81 30.36
CA ILE A 726 -11.25 -20.82 29.85
C ILE A 726 -9.81 -21.30 30.05
N ASP A 727 -9.48 -21.86 31.22
CA ASP A 727 -8.15 -22.43 31.49
C ASP A 727 -7.85 -23.62 30.55
N ALA A 728 -8.81 -24.54 30.40
CA ALA A 728 -8.71 -25.67 29.49
C ALA A 728 -8.58 -25.21 28.02
N PHE A 729 -9.29 -24.14 27.63
CA PHE A 729 -9.13 -23.51 26.31
C PHE A 729 -7.72 -22.95 26.13
N LEU A 730 -7.19 -22.18 27.09
CA LEU A 730 -5.85 -21.58 27.02
C LEU A 730 -4.72 -22.62 26.95
N ALA A 731 -4.86 -23.73 27.68
CA ALA A 731 -3.95 -24.88 27.58
C ALA A 731 -4.07 -25.65 26.24
N SER A 732 -5.19 -25.52 25.53
CA SER A 732 -5.45 -26.26 24.28
C SER A 732 -4.63 -25.77 23.08
N PRO A 733 -4.52 -26.57 22.01
CA PRO A 733 -4.02 -26.12 20.71
C PRO A 733 -4.68 -24.85 20.14
N ASN A 734 -5.95 -24.59 20.50
CA ASN A 734 -6.71 -23.46 19.99
C ASN A 734 -6.46 -22.17 20.80
N GLY A 735 -6.27 -22.30 22.12
CA GLY A 735 -5.95 -21.16 22.99
C GLY A 735 -4.48 -20.75 22.99
N ARG A 736 -3.56 -21.60 22.48
CA ARG A 736 -2.13 -21.31 22.36
C ARG A 736 -1.80 -19.95 21.73
N GLN A 737 -2.60 -19.44 20.79
CA GLN A 737 -2.38 -18.10 20.24
C GLN A 737 -2.68 -16.98 21.26
N LEU A 738 -3.77 -17.10 22.05
CA LEU A 738 -4.14 -16.10 23.06
C LEU A 738 -3.17 -16.17 24.24
N ALA A 739 -2.82 -17.37 24.72
CA ALA A 739 -1.80 -17.55 25.75
C ALA A 739 -0.43 -16.99 25.33
N ALA A 740 -0.08 -17.08 24.04
CA ALA A 740 1.14 -16.48 23.51
C ALA A 740 1.08 -14.94 23.38
N MET A 741 -0.07 -14.28 23.48
CA MET A 741 -0.15 -12.81 23.45
C MET A 741 0.44 -12.19 24.72
N THR A 742 0.25 -12.84 25.87
CA THR A 742 0.64 -12.36 27.19
C THR A 742 2.05 -12.80 27.61
N LYS A 743 2.93 -13.10 26.65
CA LYS A 743 4.29 -13.62 26.90
C LYS A 743 5.14 -12.69 27.77
N TYR A 744 5.06 -11.38 27.55
CA TYR A 744 5.84 -10.38 28.27
C TYR A 744 4.96 -9.72 29.34
N THR A 745 5.01 -10.30 30.54
CA THR A 745 4.18 -9.97 31.69
C THR A 745 5.02 -10.10 32.95
N ALA A 746 5.19 -9.00 33.69
CA ALA A 746 5.74 -9.03 35.04
C ALA A 746 4.61 -9.29 36.04
N THR A 747 4.78 -10.27 36.92
CA THR A 747 3.80 -10.64 37.95
C THR A 747 4.54 -10.92 39.26
N GLY A 748 4.09 -10.33 40.37
CA GLY A 748 4.61 -10.61 41.71
C GLY A 748 4.73 -9.36 42.60
N THR A 749 5.67 -9.43 43.54
CA THR A 749 6.05 -8.33 44.43
C THR A 749 6.83 -7.24 43.69
N PRO A 750 7.03 -6.04 44.27
CA PRO A 750 7.68 -4.92 43.58
C PRO A 750 9.13 -5.23 43.13
N GLY A 751 9.86 -6.05 43.90
CA GLY A 751 11.21 -6.48 43.56
C GLY A 751 11.26 -7.47 42.39
N GLU A 752 10.32 -8.41 42.33
CA GLU A 752 10.20 -9.37 41.22
C GLU A 752 9.78 -8.67 39.93
N VAL A 753 8.83 -7.74 40.02
CA VAL A 753 8.36 -6.91 38.91
C VAL A 753 9.50 -6.04 38.36
N ARG A 754 10.29 -5.41 39.25
CA ARG A 754 11.49 -4.66 38.85
C ARG A 754 12.48 -5.55 38.08
N ALA A 755 12.89 -6.67 38.66
CA ALA A 755 13.88 -7.57 38.07
C ALA A 755 13.44 -8.07 36.68
N TYR A 756 12.16 -8.46 36.54
CA TYR A 756 11.59 -8.86 35.25
C TYR A 756 11.64 -7.74 34.21
N LEU A 757 11.33 -6.50 34.60
CA LEU A 757 11.32 -5.35 33.68
C LEU A 757 12.73 -4.94 33.26
N GLU A 758 13.70 -4.95 34.19
CA GLU A 758 15.12 -4.70 33.89
C GLU A 758 15.68 -5.77 32.92
N ASP A 759 15.45 -7.07 33.17
CA ASP A 759 15.81 -8.17 32.27
C ASP A 759 15.10 -8.08 30.91
N PHE A 760 13.80 -7.75 30.90
CA PHE A 760 13.04 -7.62 29.66
C PHE A 760 13.59 -6.50 28.78
N ALA A 761 13.87 -5.32 29.34
CA ALA A 761 14.46 -4.19 28.62
C ALA A 761 15.85 -4.54 28.06
N ALA A 762 16.71 -5.18 28.87
CA ALA A 762 18.02 -5.64 28.44
C ALA A 762 17.91 -6.67 27.29
N SER A 763 16.99 -7.64 27.40
CA SER A 763 16.82 -8.72 26.40
C SER A 763 16.40 -8.23 25.00
N CYS A 764 15.73 -7.07 24.92
CA CYS A 764 15.28 -6.49 23.65
C CYS A 764 15.98 -5.20 23.26
N GLY A 765 16.83 -4.64 24.13
CA GLY A 765 17.49 -3.35 23.93
C GLY A 765 16.47 -2.21 23.84
N ALA A 766 15.62 -2.05 24.86
CA ALA A 766 14.69 -0.93 24.99
C ALA A 766 15.34 0.27 25.73
N ASP A 767 15.03 1.49 25.29
CA ASP A 767 15.49 2.75 25.91
C ASP A 767 14.44 3.36 26.87
N GLU A 768 13.26 2.74 26.93
CA GLU A 768 12.11 3.05 27.80
C GLU A 768 11.13 1.87 27.75
N LEU A 769 10.42 1.61 28.85
CA LEU A 769 9.34 0.62 28.89
C LEU A 769 7.98 1.31 28.99
N ILE A 770 6.99 0.76 28.29
CA ILE A 770 5.59 1.15 28.46
C ILE A 770 4.77 -0.05 28.98
N VAL A 771 4.28 0.08 30.21
CA VAL A 771 3.59 -1.00 30.93
C VAL A 771 2.08 -0.80 30.92
N ALA A 772 1.34 -1.89 30.80
CA ALA A 772 -0.12 -1.92 30.87
C ALA A 772 -0.57 -2.77 32.07
N HIS A 773 -1.31 -2.15 32.99
CA HIS A 773 -1.76 -2.77 34.24
C HIS A 773 -3.20 -3.26 34.07
N TYR A 774 -3.43 -4.56 34.25
CA TYR A 774 -4.65 -5.23 33.78
C TYR A 774 -5.51 -5.86 34.89
N ALA A 775 -5.24 -5.59 36.18
CA ALA A 775 -6.15 -6.00 37.24
C ALA A 775 -7.57 -5.44 37.01
N ASN A 776 -8.61 -6.22 37.31
CA ASN A 776 -9.99 -5.82 36.98
C ASN A 776 -10.44 -4.60 37.81
N ASP A 777 -10.14 -4.62 39.10
CA ASP A 777 -10.46 -3.53 40.03
C ASP A 777 -9.65 -2.25 39.73
N VAL A 778 -10.15 -1.09 40.16
CA VAL A 778 -9.49 0.20 39.99
C VAL A 778 -8.38 0.41 41.03
N ALA A 779 -8.63 0.08 42.30
CA ALA A 779 -7.66 0.22 43.38
C ALA A 779 -6.48 -0.74 43.18
N ASP A 780 -6.72 -1.98 42.75
CA ASP A 780 -5.66 -2.92 42.36
C ASP A 780 -4.76 -2.35 41.25
N ARG A 781 -5.35 -1.71 40.22
CA ARG A 781 -4.59 -1.07 39.13
C ARG A 781 -3.78 0.13 39.63
N VAL A 782 -4.36 0.99 40.46
CA VAL A 782 -3.67 2.14 41.07
C VAL A 782 -2.49 1.64 41.92
N ARG A 783 -2.73 0.67 42.81
CA ARG A 783 -1.68 0.07 43.65
C ARG A 783 -0.57 -0.56 42.82
N SER A 784 -0.93 -1.27 41.75
CA SER A 784 0.05 -1.88 40.85
C SER A 784 0.90 -0.85 40.10
N VAL A 785 0.33 0.28 39.68
CA VAL A 785 1.07 1.41 39.10
C VAL A 785 2.03 2.01 40.14
N GLU A 786 1.55 2.30 41.35
CA GLU A 786 2.37 2.86 42.42
C GLU A 786 3.59 1.98 42.76
N LEU A 787 3.34 0.71 43.05
CA LEU A 787 4.38 -0.26 43.40
C LEU A 787 5.42 -0.42 42.30
N THR A 788 4.99 -0.42 41.03
CA THR A 788 5.91 -0.59 39.89
C THR A 788 6.75 0.66 39.66
N GLY A 789 6.16 1.86 39.73
CA GLY A 789 6.90 3.12 39.62
C GLY A 789 7.93 3.27 40.74
N GLN A 790 7.49 3.08 42.00
CA GLN A 790 8.36 3.17 43.18
C GLN A 790 9.52 2.17 43.13
N ALA A 791 9.30 0.94 42.62
CA ALA A 791 10.36 -0.05 42.49
C ALA A 791 11.38 0.26 41.37
N MET A 792 10.97 0.98 40.31
CA MET A 792 11.84 1.37 39.19
C MET A 792 12.63 2.67 39.44
N ILE A 793 12.21 3.51 40.39
CA ILE A 793 12.99 4.67 40.84
C ILE A 793 14.32 4.20 41.48
N LYS A 794 15.42 4.90 41.19
CA LYS A 794 16.70 4.68 41.88
C LYS A 794 16.56 5.14 43.33
N ALA A 795 16.81 4.23 44.29
CA ALA A 795 16.92 4.59 45.70
C ALA A 795 18.07 5.61 45.88
N GLY A 796 17.72 6.87 46.16
CA GLY A 796 18.68 7.97 46.31
C GLY A 796 18.35 9.26 45.54
N THR A 797 17.37 9.26 44.62
CA THR A 797 16.91 10.49 43.97
C THR A 797 15.68 11.07 44.70
N PRO A 798 15.78 12.21 45.42
CA PRO A 798 14.61 12.85 46.00
C PRO A 798 13.72 13.46 44.90
N ALA A 799 12.41 13.48 45.13
CA ALA A 799 11.48 14.20 44.26
C ALA A 799 11.67 15.73 44.40
N SER A 800 11.57 16.45 43.28
CA SER A 800 11.74 17.91 43.17
C SER A 800 10.78 18.49 42.13
#